data_AF-A0A417YWY2-F1
#
_entry.id   AF-A0A417YWY2-F1
#
_cell.length_a   1.000
_cell.length_b   1.000
_cell.length_c   1.000
_cell.angle_alpha   90.00
_cell.angle_beta   90.00
_cell.angle_gamma   90.00
#
_symmetry.space_group_name_H-M   'P 1'
#
loop_
_entity.id
_entity.type
_entity.pdbx_description
1 polymer ?
#
loop_
_entity_poly.entity_id
_entity_poly.type
_entity_poly.pdbx_seq_one_letter_code
_entity_poly.pdbx_strand_id
1 'polypeptide(L)'
;MDFKWIGKPVKRIDGTPKVTGELKYMTDIHYDNMLWGKVLRAKYPYAKIKGIDTSKAEALEGVVSVLTYKDIPGFNGFGIVVPDQPVLAEDVVRCTGDAVALVAAETEEIAELALELIEVDYEPLVPVTDPEYAMLKESPLLHPSGNIHSHAVIRNGDVETAFAKADLVLENTFYSPRQMHAFIETEGGWGVLGENGTLTIQCPGQYAHRDKLQIARALGYNPDLIHVISSPLGGGFGGKDEITVQIYLALLALHANGRPVKIHLNREESVVAGIKRHPFKVHVKTAAMKDGTLVAQQVRAVADTGAYASLGGAVVALAIEHAAGPYKIPNVDLEGFCVYTNNGIAGAFRGFGVNQVCVGIETHLDMIARHFNLDPVEIREKNAYRQGEISSLGHLVKSSVGTHQTLDAAKNCDLWVNQDLYKSPPSEPWKKRGIGMATSYHGVGMGIGVPDYGSASIEILADGYFKVGVGCEELGGGNSTVYAQAAAELLKCDISKIKVVQGNTKETPDGGTVSASRSTYTGTRAIAVAAPNMIKLLTQAVSDLFGVPVHEIVHSNDQLAVKGKPELSLPFAEIFEHLFGNHLNTKVEGHFILPKEKDEIKNSGGAPHHMYGYMTHVVLVEVDTLTGETDVLRVVAIPDAGTVINPQGLEGQTEGGALMGIGYTLYEDVVMENGVHKTNNFTDYIIPTIRETPIIETIPVGDPEPSNPLGAKGIGEVVMIPIIPAIMNALNDAVGIRIKHLPATPERIFKEMKLLKQKVHL
;
A
#
# COMPACT_ATOMS: atom_id res chain seq x y z
N MET A 1 25.09 -9.85 -16.58
CA MET A 1 25.17 -8.73 -17.53
C MET A 1 25.66 -7.52 -16.75
N ASP A 2 26.59 -6.73 -17.28
CA ASP A 2 26.98 -5.46 -16.65
C ASP A 2 26.07 -4.36 -17.23
N PHE A 3 25.10 -3.91 -16.44
CA PHE A 3 24.14 -2.89 -16.83
C PHE A 3 24.74 -1.49 -16.61
N LYS A 4 24.44 -0.53 -17.49
CA LYS A 4 24.92 0.86 -17.35
C LYS A 4 24.17 1.60 -16.23
N TRP A 5 22.86 1.40 -16.15
CA TRP A 5 21.95 2.12 -15.25
C TRP A 5 21.32 1.21 -14.20
N ILE A 6 20.99 -0.04 -14.54
CA ILE A 6 20.36 -0.97 -13.59
C ILE A 6 21.34 -1.38 -12.49
N GLY A 7 20.88 -1.35 -11.24
CA GLY A 7 21.69 -1.68 -10.05
C GLY A 7 22.67 -0.56 -9.66
N LYS A 8 22.64 0.59 -10.32
CA LYS A 8 23.47 1.75 -9.96
C LYS A 8 22.69 2.68 -9.01
N PRO A 9 23.38 3.35 -8.06
CA PRO A 9 22.77 4.27 -7.10
C PRO A 9 22.49 5.63 -7.76
N VAL A 10 21.59 5.63 -8.75
CA VAL A 10 21.18 6.86 -9.46
C VAL A 10 20.37 7.73 -8.52
N LYS A 11 20.78 8.99 -8.36
CA LYS A 11 20.03 9.98 -7.57
C LYS A 11 18.63 10.14 -8.12
N ARG A 12 17.66 10.35 -7.23
CA ARG A 12 16.27 10.57 -7.63
C ARG A 12 16.15 11.74 -8.60
N ILE A 13 15.47 11.52 -9.73
CA ILE A 13 15.25 12.55 -10.76
C ILE A 13 14.32 13.68 -10.26
N ASP A 14 13.50 13.38 -9.25
CA ASP A 14 12.61 14.32 -8.58
C ASP A 14 13.18 14.88 -7.27
N GLY A 15 14.46 14.59 -6.95
CA GLY A 15 15.07 14.94 -5.66
C GLY A 15 15.32 16.44 -5.49
N THR A 16 16.01 17.08 -6.44
CA THR A 16 16.30 18.52 -6.40
C THR A 16 15.05 19.39 -6.24
N PRO A 17 14.01 19.26 -7.08
CA PRO A 17 12.84 20.14 -6.96
C PRO A 17 12.04 19.93 -5.66
N LYS A 18 12.15 18.76 -5.00
CA LYS A 18 11.56 18.54 -3.66
C LYS A 18 12.29 19.32 -2.57
N VAL A 19 13.63 19.30 -2.57
CA VAL A 19 14.42 19.97 -1.52
C VAL A 19 14.48 21.49 -1.69
N THR A 20 14.16 22.01 -2.88
CA THR A 20 14.08 23.45 -3.15
C THR A 20 12.66 24.02 -3.02
N GLY A 21 11.62 23.18 -2.91
CA GLY A 21 10.21 23.60 -2.92
C GLY A 21 9.68 24.03 -4.30
N GLU A 22 10.43 23.72 -5.36
CA GLU A 22 10.05 23.97 -6.76
C GLU A 22 9.00 22.98 -7.25
N LEU A 23 9.05 21.72 -6.77
CA LEU A 23 8.02 20.74 -7.04
C LEU A 23 6.72 21.18 -6.35
N LYS A 24 5.65 21.35 -7.14
CA LYS A 24 4.32 21.64 -6.64
C LYS A 24 3.50 20.36 -6.54
N TYR A 25 2.93 20.13 -5.38
CA TYR A 25 1.85 19.17 -5.16
C TYR A 25 0.53 19.77 -5.62
N MET A 26 -0.49 18.96 -5.92
CA MET A 26 -1.77 19.50 -6.41
C MET A 26 -2.45 20.41 -5.38
N THR A 27 -2.20 20.17 -4.09
CA THR A 27 -2.65 21.00 -2.97
C THR A 27 -1.97 22.36 -2.90
N ASP A 28 -0.82 22.55 -3.56
CA ASP A 28 -0.09 23.84 -3.56
C ASP A 28 -0.64 24.81 -4.60
N ILE A 29 -1.43 24.32 -5.57
CA ILE A 29 -1.93 25.11 -6.70
C ILE A 29 -3.04 26.07 -6.23
N HIS A 30 -3.01 27.29 -6.77
CA HIS A 30 -3.98 28.35 -6.52
C HIS A 30 -4.25 29.16 -7.80
N TYR A 31 -5.47 29.67 -7.94
CA TYR A 31 -5.90 30.57 -9.02
C TYR A 31 -6.68 31.75 -8.42
N ASP A 32 -6.52 32.94 -8.99
CA ASP A 32 -7.13 34.17 -8.46
C ASP A 32 -8.67 34.11 -8.35
N ASN A 33 -9.33 33.35 -9.23
CA ASN A 33 -10.78 33.16 -9.25
C ASN A 33 -11.24 31.82 -8.64
N MET A 34 -10.36 31.10 -7.94
CA MET A 34 -10.66 29.80 -7.33
C MET A 34 -11.72 29.92 -6.23
N LEU A 35 -12.57 28.90 -6.11
CA LEU A 35 -13.53 28.72 -5.01
C LEU A 35 -13.00 27.74 -3.99
N TRP A 36 -13.45 27.89 -2.74
CA TRP A 36 -13.16 27.02 -1.63
C TRP A 36 -14.31 26.06 -1.37
N GLY A 37 -14.02 24.78 -1.52
CA GLY A 37 -14.92 23.67 -1.27
C GLY A 37 -14.78 23.14 0.15
N LYS A 38 -15.89 22.88 0.84
CA LYS A 38 -15.93 22.23 2.16
C LYS A 38 -17.01 21.14 2.20
N VAL A 39 -16.83 20.17 3.11
CA VAL A 39 -17.70 18.98 3.23
C VAL A 39 -18.37 18.96 4.60
N LEU A 40 -19.70 18.96 4.64
CA LEU A 40 -20.44 18.68 5.86
C LEU A 40 -20.38 17.19 6.17
N ARG A 41 -19.77 16.82 7.29
CA ARG A 41 -19.67 15.42 7.76
C ARG A 41 -20.81 15.06 8.72
N ALA A 42 -21.12 13.78 8.81
CA ALA A 42 -22.13 13.25 9.70
C ALA A 42 -21.81 13.53 11.18
N LYS A 43 -22.81 14.07 11.90
CA LYS A 43 -22.70 14.37 13.33
C LYS A 43 -22.67 13.13 14.23
N TYR A 44 -23.33 12.04 13.80
CA TYR A 44 -23.49 10.81 14.58
C TYR A 44 -22.86 9.62 13.84
N PRO A 45 -22.32 8.63 14.58
CA PRO A 45 -21.76 7.43 13.97
C PRO A 45 -22.83 6.52 13.34
N TYR A 46 -24.08 6.65 13.78
CA TYR A 46 -25.20 5.94 13.15
C TYR A 46 -26.50 6.73 13.37
N ALA A 47 -27.14 7.18 12.30
CA ALA A 47 -28.40 7.93 12.39
C ALA A 47 -29.16 7.89 11.05
N LYS A 48 -30.49 7.98 11.12
CA LYS A 48 -31.31 8.29 9.92
C LYS A 48 -31.31 9.80 9.70
N ILE A 49 -31.32 10.22 8.44
CA ILE A 49 -31.56 11.60 8.04
C ILE A 49 -33.05 11.74 7.75
N LYS A 50 -33.73 12.66 8.45
CA LYS A 50 -35.16 12.96 8.25
C LYS A 50 -35.39 14.09 7.27
N GLY A 51 -34.44 15.00 7.20
CA GLY A 51 -34.47 16.17 6.33
C GLY A 51 -33.18 16.95 6.44
N ILE A 52 -32.93 17.78 5.43
CA ILE A 52 -31.82 18.72 5.37
C ILE A 52 -32.36 20.04 4.83
N ASP A 53 -32.03 21.13 5.50
CA ASP A 53 -32.32 22.51 5.09
C ASP A 53 -31.01 23.26 4.84
N THR A 54 -30.80 23.65 3.59
CA THR A 54 -29.63 24.39 3.08
C THR A 54 -29.91 25.88 2.88
N SER A 55 -31.16 26.33 3.09
CA SER A 55 -31.62 27.66 2.65
C SER A 55 -30.81 28.83 3.25
N LYS A 56 -30.36 28.69 4.50
CA LYS A 56 -29.53 29.71 5.15
C LYS A 56 -28.11 29.76 4.59
N ALA A 57 -27.53 28.61 4.28
CA ALA A 57 -26.21 28.50 3.66
C ALA A 57 -26.23 29.06 2.23
N GLU A 58 -27.26 28.74 1.45
CA GLU A 58 -27.46 29.25 0.08
C GLU A 58 -27.67 30.77 0.04
N ALA A 59 -28.29 31.35 1.07
CA ALA A 59 -28.53 32.79 1.17
C ALA A 59 -27.31 33.59 1.68
N LEU A 60 -26.24 32.92 2.14
CA LEU A 60 -25.04 33.58 2.64
C LEU A 60 -24.25 34.21 1.49
N GLU A 61 -23.94 35.50 1.60
CA GLU A 61 -23.15 36.22 0.60
C GLU A 61 -21.76 35.57 0.43
N GLY A 62 -21.36 35.36 -0.83
CA GLY A 62 -20.12 34.69 -1.20
C GLY A 62 -20.23 33.16 -1.32
N VAL A 63 -21.35 32.54 -0.96
CA VAL A 63 -21.63 31.14 -1.30
C VAL A 63 -22.05 31.04 -2.77
N VAL A 64 -21.41 30.14 -3.51
CA VAL A 64 -21.70 29.90 -4.94
C VAL A 64 -22.61 28.70 -5.14
N SER A 65 -22.40 27.64 -4.36
CA SER A 65 -23.29 26.46 -4.39
C SER A 65 -23.28 25.70 -3.07
N VAL A 66 -24.42 25.09 -2.76
CA VAL A 66 -24.60 24.09 -1.71
C VAL A 66 -25.21 22.86 -2.36
N LEU A 67 -24.57 21.70 -2.21
CA LEU A 67 -24.99 20.45 -2.86
C LEU A 67 -25.34 19.40 -1.81
N THR A 68 -26.40 18.64 -2.07
CA THR A 68 -26.88 17.51 -1.27
C THR A 68 -26.94 16.25 -2.13
N TYR A 69 -27.40 15.13 -1.57
CA TYR A 69 -27.62 13.90 -2.33
C TYR A 69 -28.50 14.08 -3.58
N LYS A 70 -29.36 15.11 -3.61
CA LYS A 70 -30.26 15.44 -4.73
C LYS A 70 -29.52 15.97 -5.95
N ASP A 71 -28.31 16.48 -5.77
CA ASP A 71 -27.49 17.09 -6.81
C ASP A 71 -26.55 16.08 -7.48
N ILE A 72 -26.64 14.80 -7.12
CA ILE A 72 -25.87 13.72 -7.73
C ILE A 72 -26.59 13.29 -9.01
N PRO A 73 -26.03 13.57 -10.21
CA PRO A 73 -26.73 13.30 -11.47
C PRO A 73 -26.71 11.82 -11.88
N GLY A 74 -25.70 11.07 -11.41
CA GLY A 74 -25.51 9.65 -11.71
C GLY A 74 -25.85 8.77 -10.52
N PHE A 75 -24.96 7.82 -10.21
CA PHE A 75 -25.15 6.89 -9.11
C PHE A 75 -24.56 7.45 -7.80
N ASN A 76 -25.39 7.58 -6.77
CA ASN A 76 -24.96 7.99 -5.42
C ASN A 76 -24.25 6.84 -4.68
N GLY A 77 -23.06 6.47 -5.16
CA GLY A 77 -22.21 5.51 -4.50
C GLY A 77 -20.83 5.34 -5.14
N PHE A 78 -19.84 5.07 -4.31
CA PHE A 78 -18.47 4.79 -4.72
C PHE A 78 -17.82 3.69 -3.87
N GLY A 79 -16.70 3.18 -4.35
CA GLY A 79 -16.02 2.01 -3.83
C GLY A 79 -15.40 1.19 -4.95
N ILE A 80 -14.18 0.68 -4.73
CA ILE A 80 -13.40 -0.07 -5.74
C ILE A 80 -14.07 -1.37 -6.15
N VAL A 81 -14.54 -2.17 -5.18
CA VAL A 81 -15.15 -3.48 -5.42
C VAL A 81 -16.66 -3.41 -5.30
N VAL A 82 -17.14 -2.91 -4.16
CA VAL A 82 -18.56 -2.70 -3.90
C VAL A 82 -18.78 -1.21 -3.71
N PRO A 83 -19.60 -0.55 -4.54
CA PRO A 83 -19.83 0.88 -4.42
C PRO A 83 -20.92 1.18 -3.39
N ASP A 84 -20.70 0.74 -2.15
CA ASP A 84 -21.64 0.82 -1.03
C ASP A 84 -21.53 2.10 -0.20
N GLN A 85 -20.46 2.89 -0.39
CA GLN A 85 -20.30 4.18 0.27
C GLN A 85 -21.02 5.28 -0.52
N PRO A 86 -21.98 6.00 0.08
CA PRO A 86 -22.68 7.09 -0.61
C PRO A 86 -21.70 8.23 -0.91
N VAL A 87 -21.89 8.89 -2.05
CA VAL A 87 -21.18 10.16 -2.33
C VAL A 87 -21.67 11.22 -1.35
N LEU A 88 -22.99 11.36 -1.19
CA LEU A 88 -23.60 12.16 -0.13
C LEU A 88 -24.75 11.36 0.48
N ALA A 89 -24.76 11.24 1.81
CA ALA A 89 -25.74 10.43 2.54
C ALA A 89 -27.16 10.99 2.34
N GLU A 90 -28.07 10.11 1.91
CA GLU A 90 -29.49 10.41 1.68
C GLU A 90 -30.34 10.01 2.91
N ASP A 91 -30.41 8.71 3.21
CA ASP A 91 -31.32 8.17 4.23
C ASP A 91 -30.66 7.92 5.58
N VAL A 92 -29.39 7.53 5.56
CA VAL A 92 -28.67 7.02 6.73
C VAL A 92 -27.20 7.36 6.66
N VAL A 93 -26.65 7.79 7.80
CA VAL A 93 -25.20 7.85 8.04
C VAL A 93 -24.80 6.64 8.85
N ARG A 94 -23.72 5.96 8.45
CA ARG A 94 -23.16 4.74 9.05
C ARG A 94 -21.81 4.98 9.75
N CYS A 95 -21.20 6.14 9.57
CA CYS A 95 -20.09 6.58 10.40
C CYS A 95 -19.97 8.12 10.39
N THR A 96 -19.19 8.67 11.30
CA THR A 96 -18.92 10.13 11.35
C THR A 96 -18.15 10.63 10.11
N GLY A 97 -17.56 9.72 9.32
CA GLY A 97 -16.88 10.04 8.06
C GLY A 97 -17.81 10.29 6.88
N ASP A 98 -19.09 9.94 6.97
CA ASP A 98 -20.04 10.14 5.86
C ASP A 98 -20.19 11.62 5.51
N ALA A 99 -20.11 11.92 4.21
CA ALA A 99 -20.42 13.25 3.70
C ALA A 99 -21.94 13.41 3.54
N VAL A 100 -22.47 14.58 3.90
CA VAL A 100 -23.91 14.86 3.93
C VAL A 100 -24.26 15.99 2.95
N ALA A 101 -23.41 17.01 2.88
CA ALA A 101 -23.53 18.12 1.95
C ALA A 101 -22.15 18.67 1.55
N LEU A 102 -22.09 19.41 0.45
CA LEU A 102 -20.91 20.13 -0.02
C LEU A 102 -21.23 21.62 -0.13
N VAL A 103 -20.24 22.47 0.07
CA VAL A 103 -20.32 23.91 -0.17
C VAL A 103 -19.16 24.34 -1.07
N ALA A 104 -19.39 25.26 -1.99
CA ALA A 104 -18.35 26.09 -2.60
C ALA A 104 -18.61 27.58 -2.34
N ALA A 105 -17.60 28.31 -1.87
CA ALA A 105 -17.67 29.74 -1.58
C ALA A 105 -16.42 30.50 -2.06
N GLU A 106 -16.49 31.83 -2.05
CA GLU A 106 -15.40 32.71 -2.49
C GLU A 106 -14.16 32.67 -1.59
N THR A 107 -14.35 32.36 -0.31
CA THR A 107 -13.28 32.23 0.69
C THR A 107 -13.47 30.98 1.53
N GLU A 108 -12.40 30.51 2.15
CA GLU A 108 -12.45 29.34 3.03
C GLU A 108 -13.35 29.62 4.25
N GLU A 109 -13.27 30.82 4.81
CA GLU A 109 -14.05 31.24 5.97
C GLU A 109 -15.56 31.27 5.68
N ILE A 110 -15.96 31.72 4.49
CA ILE A 110 -17.38 31.70 4.08
C ILE A 110 -17.85 30.26 3.87
N ALA A 111 -17.02 29.39 3.29
CA ALA A 111 -17.37 27.99 3.12
C ALA A 111 -17.57 27.28 4.47
N GLU A 112 -16.73 27.58 5.47
CA GLU A 112 -16.87 27.05 6.84
C GLU A 112 -18.14 27.58 7.52
N LEU A 113 -18.39 28.89 7.46
CA LEU A 113 -19.61 29.49 8.01
C LEU A 113 -20.87 28.90 7.36
N ALA A 114 -20.85 28.67 6.06
CA ALA A 114 -21.97 28.06 5.34
C ALA A 114 -22.27 26.63 5.84
N LEU A 115 -21.25 25.84 6.19
CA LEU A 115 -21.48 24.50 6.77
C LEU A 115 -22.27 24.58 8.10
N GLU A 116 -22.00 25.58 8.94
CA GLU A 116 -22.71 25.78 10.21
C GLU A 116 -24.17 26.18 10.03
N LEU A 117 -24.52 26.74 8.87
CA LEU A 117 -25.88 27.17 8.53
C LEU A 117 -26.74 26.06 7.92
N ILE A 118 -26.15 24.90 7.59
CA ILE A 118 -26.90 23.74 7.10
C ILE A 118 -27.50 22.99 8.29
N GLU A 119 -28.82 22.85 8.30
CA GLU A 119 -29.54 22.16 9.36
C GLU A 119 -29.93 20.75 8.90
N VAL A 120 -29.43 19.72 9.61
CA VAL A 120 -29.75 18.32 9.32
C VAL A 120 -30.53 17.72 10.49
N ASP A 121 -31.73 17.22 10.22
CA ASP A 121 -32.56 16.52 11.21
C ASP A 121 -32.17 15.04 11.26
N TYR A 122 -31.56 14.63 12.37
CA TYR A 122 -31.09 13.27 12.61
C TYR A 122 -31.98 12.54 13.62
N GLU A 123 -32.27 11.26 13.35
CA GLU A 123 -32.73 10.28 14.35
C GLU A 123 -31.54 9.37 14.70
N PRO A 124 -30.80 9.61 15.80
CA PRO A 124 -29.67 8.78 16.20
C PRO A 124 -30.10 7.34 16.48
N LEU A 125 -29.25 6.40 16.05
CA LEU A 125 -29.40 4.97 16.26
C LEU A 125 -28.26 4.45 17.15
N VAL A 126 -28.42 3.25 17.69
CA VAL A 126 -27.36 2.61 18.51
C VAL A 126 -26.31 2.02 17.56
N PRO A 127 -25.05 2.50 17.60
CA PRO A 127 -24.00 2.00 16.71
C PRO A 127 -23.59 0.57 17.09
N VAL A 128 -23.31 -0.25 16.08
CA VAL A 128 -22.71 -1.58 16.20
C VAL A 128 -21.20 -1.44 16.04
N THR A 129 -20.45 -1.61 17.12
CA THR A 129 -19.01 -1.31 17.16
C THR A 129 -18.12 -2.50 17.51
N ASP A 130 -18.71 -3.65 17.82
CA ASP A 130 -18.00 -4.91 18.03
C ASP A 130 -18.23 -5.81 16.81
N PRO A 131 -17.17 -6.17 16.05
CA PRO A 131 -17.32 -7.02 14.86
C PRO A 131 -17.81 -8.44 15.20
N GLU A 132 -17.50 -9.00 16.37
CA GLU A 132 -18.01 -10.33 16.73
C GLU A 132 -19.51 -10.28 17.06
N TYR A 133 -19.96 -9.23 17.74
CA TYR A 133 -21.39 -8.97 17.94
C TYR A 133 -22.11 -8.72 16.60
N ALA A 134 -21.50 -7.94 15.70
CA ALA A 134 -22.06 -7.62 14.39
C ALA A 134 -22.37 -8.86 13.54
N MET A 135 -21.62 -9.95 13.72
CA MET A 135 -21.83 -11.23 13.05
C MET A 135 -23.05 -12.03 13.56
N LEU A 136 -23.61 -11.67 14.71
CA LEU A 136 -24.73 -12.38 15.31
C LEU A 136 -26.05 -12.00 14.63
N LYS A 137 -27.03 -12.91 14.63
CA LYS A 137 -28.32 -12.71 13.95
C LYS A 137 -29.17 -11.61 14.58
N GLU A 138 -28.96 -11.35 15.87
CA GLU A 138 -29.63 -10.32 16.65
C GLU A 138 -29.03 -8.92 16.49
N SER A 139 -27.85 -8.78 15.87
CA SER A 139 -27.25 -7.48 15.63
C SER A 139 -28.09 -6.67 14.64
N PRO A 140 -28.28 -5.35 14.87
CA PRO A 140 -28.77 -4.46 13.83
C PRO A 140 -27.95 -4.60 12.55
N LEU A 141 -28.63 -4.61 11.40
CA LEU A 141 -27.98 -4.68 10.10
C LEU A 141 -27.57 -3.29 9.63
N LEU A 142 -26.29 -3.11 9.30
CA LEU A 142 -25.77 -1.88 8.70
C LEU A 142 -26.05 -1.84 7.19
N HIS A 143 -26.05 -3.01 6.56
CA HIS A 143 -26.32 -3.21 5.15
C HIS A 143 -27.41 -4.26 4.93
N PRO A 144 -28.26 -4.12 3.89
CA PRO A 144 -29.33 -5.09 3.61
C PRO A 144 -28.83 -6.53 3.39
N SER A 145 -27.60 -6.71 2.92
CA SER A 145 -26.96 -8.01 2.69
C SER A 145 -26.45 -8.69 3.97
N GLY A 146 -26.45 -8.00 5.11
CA GLY A 146 -25.88 -8.47 6.37
C GLY A 146 -24.60 -7.74 6.75
N ASN A 147 -24.10 -8.00 7.96
CA ASN A 147 -22.88 -7.36 8.48
C ASN A 147 -21.59 -8.11 8.12
N ILE A 148 -21.66 -9.34 7.60
CA ILE A 148 -20.48 -10.05 7.09
C ILE A 148 -20.31 -9.67 5.62
N HIS A 149 -19.38 -8.75 5.35
CA HIS A 149 -19.05 -8.30 4.00
C HIS A 149 -18.45 -9.43 3.17
N SER A 150 -17.47 -10.13 3.73
CA SER A 150 -16.80 -11.25 3.07
C SER A 150 -16.34 -12.31 4.06
N HIS A 151 -16.12 -13.52 3.54
CA HIS A 151 -15.67 -14.67 4.30
C HIS A 151 -14.69 -15.48 3.44
N ALA A 152 -13.41 -15.50 3.84
CA ALA A 152 -12.34 -16.21 3.16
C ALA A 152 -11.99 -17.51 3.91
N VAL A 153 -11.84 -18.61 3.17
CA VAL A 153 -11.59 -19.94 3.74
C VAL A 153 -10.55 -20.68 2.90
N ILE A 154 -9.52 -21.23 3.54
CA ILE A 154 -8.55 -22.14 2.94
C ILE A 154 -8.39 -23.36 3.85
N ARG A 155 -8.62 -24.55 3.28
CA ARG A 155 -8.46 -25.83 3.99
C ARG A 155 -7.62 -26.79 3.16
N ASN A 156 -6.67 -27.45 3.81
CA ASN A 156 -5.84 -28.48 3.22
C ASN A 156 -5.45 -29.51 4.28
N GLY A 157 -5.44 -30.80 3.94
CA GLY A 157 -5.13 -31.87 4.89
C GLY A 157 -6.18 -32.11 5.99
N ASP A 158 -5.75 -32.76 7.07
CA ASP A 158 -6.56 -33.11 8.26
C ASP A 158 -5.92 -32.52 9.53
N VAL A 159 -6.44 -31.37 9.96
CA VAL A 159 -5.93 -30.67 11.13
C VAL A 159 -6.21 -31.41 12.44
N GLU A 160 -7.33 -32.11 12.56
CA GLU A 160 -7.73 -32.79 13.80
C GLU A 160 -6.76 -33.94 14.13
N THR A 161 -6.49 -34.80 13.15
CA THR A 161 -5.53 -35.91 13.30
C THR A 161 -4.13 -35.39 13.55
N ALA A 162 -3.73 -34.31 12.89
CA ALA A 162 -2.40 -33.73 13.04
C ALA A 162 -2.18 -33.08 14.42
N PHE A 163 -3.19 -32.37 14.96
CA PHE A 163 -3.15 -31.85 16.33
C PHE A 163 -3.01 -32.97 17.37
N ALA A 164 -3.70 -34.10 17.18
CA ALA A 164 -3.65 -35.23 18.11
C ALA A 164 -2.28 -35.95 18.15
N LYS A 165 -1.46 -35.81 17.09
CA LYS A 165 -0.16 -36.48 16.94
C LYS A 165 1.03 -35.58 17.25
N ALA A 166 0.80 -34.29 17.47
CA ALA A 166 1.86 -33.31 17.68
C ALA A 166 2.51 -33.44 19.06
N ASP A 167 3.80 -33.13 19.14
CA ASP A 167 4.53 -33.09 20.42
C ASP A 167 4.24 -31.80 21.20
N LEU A 168 3.90 -30.71 20.51
CA LEU A 168 3.49 -29.44 21.08
C LEU A 168 2.35 -28.81 20.27
N VAL A 169 1.36 -28.28 20.99
CA VAL A 169 0.29 -27.47 20.43
C VAL A 169 0.23 -26.14 21.18
N LEU A 170 0.37 -25.03 20.46
CA LEU A 170 0.25 -23.67 20.98
C LEU A 170 -1.06 -23.06 20.51
N GLU A 171 -1.72 -22.32 21.38
CA GLU A 171 -3.00 -21.67 21.09
C GLU A 171 -3.05 -20.27 21.73
N ASN A 172 -3.14 -19.22 20.90
CA ASN A 172 -3.15 -17.83 21.35
C ASN A 172 -4.07 -16.96 20.48
N THR A 173 -4.61 -15.90 21.08
CA THR A 173 -5.36 -14.85 20.37
C THR A 173 -4.56 -13.56 20.39
N PHE A 174 -4.37 -12.96 19.22
CA PHE A 174 -3.65 -11.71 19.00
C PHE A 174 -4.62 -10.60 18.56
N TYR A 175 -4.34 -9.38 18.99
CA TYR A 175 -5.13 -8.18 18.67
C TYR A 175 -4.23 -7.14 18.04
N SER A 176 -4.67 -6.56 16.93
CA SER A 176 -3.95 -5.48 16.25
C SER A 176 -4.83 -4.23 16.11
N PRO A 177 -4.26 -3.03 16.26
CA PRO A 177 -5.01 -1.78 16.36
C PRO A 177 -5.42 -1.25 14.99
N ARG A 178 -6.19 -0.16 14.99
CA ARG A 178 -6.39 0.67 13.79
C ARG A 178 -5.14 1.53 13.60
N GLN A 179 -4.69 1.64 12.36
CA GLN A 179 -3.55 2.51 12.00
C GLN A 179 -3.99 3.53 10.96
N MET A 180 -3.65 4.80 11.16
CA MET A 180 -3.79 5.87 10.18
C MET A 180 -2.51 5.97 9.35
N HIS A 181 -2.62 6.17 8.03
CA HIS A 181 -1.47 6.20 7.12
C HIS A 181 -0.50 7.34 7.41
N ALA A 182 -1.01 8.43 7.99
CA ALA A 182 -0.25 9.62 8.36
C ALA A 182 0.60 10.19 7.20
N PHE A 183 0.14 10.07 5.95
CA PHE A 183 0.74 10.79 4.84
C PHE A 183 0.72 12.29 5.14
N ILE A 184 1.82 12.98 4.86
CA ILE A 184 2.02 14.37 5.29
C ILE A 184 1.11 15.31 4.49
N GLU A 185 0.99 15.09 3.18
CA GLU A 185 -0.01 15.75 2.33
C GLU A 185 -1.38 15.09 2.56
N THR A 186 -2.28 15.77 3.27
CA THR A 186 -3.66 15.33 3.47
C THR A 186 -4.44 15.26 2.14
N GLU A 187 -5.63 14.68 2.19
CA GLU A 187 -6.52 14.59 1.04
C GLU A 187 -6.92 15.99 0.57
N GLY A 188 -6.65 16.30 -0.69
CA GLY A 188 -6.96 17.61 -1.24
C GLY A 188 -6.50 17.79 -2.67
N GLY A 189 -7.17 18.66 -3.40
CA GLY A 189 -6.91 18.94 -4.80
C GLY A 189 -7.85 20.00 -5.34
N TRP A 190 -7.94 20.12 -6.65
CA TRP A 190 -8.84 21.04 -7.30
C TRP A 190 -9.46 20.47 -8.57
N GLY A 191 -10.61 21.01 -8.96
CA GLY A 191 -11.33 20.63 -10.17
C GLY A 191 -11.86 21.83 -10.94
N VAL A 192 -11.98 21.71 -12.26
CA VAL A 192 -12.59 22.74 -13.11
C VAL A 192 -13.31 22.11 -14.31
N LEU A 193 -14.47 22.66 -14.66
CA LEU A 193 -15.15 22.38 -15.91
C LEU A 193 -14.76 23.43 -16.95
N GLY A 194 -14.04 23.01 -17.99
CA GLY A 194 -13.68 23.88 -19.11
C GLY A 194 -14.85 24.20 -20.03
N GLU A 195 -14.73 25.29 -20.80
CA GLU A 195 -15.77 25.74 -21.75
C GLU A 195 -16.13 24.68 -22.81
N ASN A 196 -15.19 23.80 -23.14
CA ASN A 196 -15.38 22.69 -24.08
C ASN A 196 -16.08 21.47 -23.46
N GLY A 197 -16.52 21.56 -22.20
CA GLY A 197 -17.14 20.46 -21.45
C GLY A 197 -16.14 19.45 -20.89
N THR A 198 -14.83 19.74 -20.92
CA THR A 198 -13.85 18.86 -20.28
C THR A 198 -13.77 19.13 -18.78
N LEU A 199 -14.02 18.11 -17.97
CA LEU A 199 -13.83 18.14 -16.53
C LEU A 199 -12.41 17.69 -16.18
N THR A 200 -11.62 18.60 -15.61
CA THR A 200 -10.25 18.30 -15.15
C THR A 200 -10.21 18.26 -13.64
N ILE A 201 -9.70 17.18 -13.07
CA ILE A 201 -9.48 16.99 -11.63
C ILE A 201 -7.98 16.77 -11.39
N GLN A 202 -7.37 17.63 -10.58
CA GLN A 202 -6.02 17.44 -10.07
C GLN A 202 -6.08 17.12 -8.59
N CYS A 203 -5.87 15.86 -8.25
CA CYS A 203 -5.97 15.38 -6.88
C CYS A 203 -5.08 14.16 -6.71
N PRO A 204 -4.21 14.12 -5.69
CA PRO A 204 -3.31 13.02 -5.43
C PRO A 204 -4.10 11.73 -5.20
N GLY A 205 -3.70 10.66 -5.88
CA GLY A 205 -4.35 9.35 -5.85
C GLY A 205 -3.40 8.24 -6.31
N GLN A 206 -3.74 6.99 -6.07
CA GLN A 206 -2.92 5.82 -6.49
C GLN A 206 -3.46 5.11 -7.73
N TYR A 207 -4.56 5.62 -8.32
CA TYR A 207 -5.08 5.10 -9.60
C TYR A 207 -5.99 6.10 -10.36
N ALA A 208 -5.40 7.02 -11.12
CA ALA A 208 -6.12 8.08 -11.86
C ALA A 208 -7.23 7.55 -12.79
N HIS A 209 -6.95 6.46 -13.52
CA HIS A 209 -7.90 5.91 -14.49
C HIS A 209 -9.12 5.29 -13.80
N ARG A 210 -8.96 4.68 -12.62
CA ARG A 210 -10.09 4.20 -11.82
C ARG A 210 -10.88 5.37 -11.23
N ASP A 211 -10.20 6.38 -10.71
CA ASP A 211 -10.86 7.58 -10.18
C ASP A 211 -11.75 8.24 -11.24
N LYS A 212 -11.24 8.37 -12.48
CA LYS A 212 -12.02 8.82 -13.65
C LYS A 212 -13.31 8.03 -13.84
N LEU A 213 -13.28 6.71 -13.70
CA LEU A 213 -14.47 5.86 -13.85
C LEU A 213 -15.45 6.02 -12.68
N GLN A 214 -14.95 6.19 -11.46
CA GLN A 214 -15.80 6.43 -10.28
C GLN A 214 -16.49 7.80 -10.37
N ILE A 215 -15.78 8.84 -10.82
CA ILE A 215 -16.33 10.17 -11.10
C ILE A 215 -17.40 10.08 -12.20
N ALA A 216 -17.09 9.42 -13.31
CA ALA A 216 -18.03 9.25 -14.42
C ALA A 216 -19.34 8.58 -13.96
N ARG A 217 -19.25 7.54 -13.14
CA ARG A 217 -20.41 6.85 -12.55
C ARG A 217 -21.23 7.77 -11.64
N ALA A 218 -20.58 8.52 -10.76
CA ALA A 218 -21.27 9.41 -9.82
C ALA A 218 -21.95 10.58 -10.53
N LEU A 219 -21.33 11.14 -11.58
CA LEU A 219 -21.87 12.27 -12.33
C LEU A 219 -22.77 11.87 -13.50
N GLY A 220 -22.79 10.60 -13.90
CA GLY A 220 -23.41 10.20 -15.17
C GLY A 220 -22.75 10.87 -16.38
N TYR A 221 -21.43 11.13 -16.31
CA TYR A 221 -20.69 11.93 -17.28
C TYR A 221 -19.90 11.06 -18.26
N ASN A 222 -19.62 11.57 -19.47
CA ASN A 222 -18.78 10.86 -20.43
C ASN A 222 -17.34 10.75 -19.89
N PRO A 223 -16.81 9.54 -19.64
CA PRO A 223 -15.45 9.37 -19.14
C PRO A 223 -14.39 10.02 -20.04
N ASP A 224 -14.58 10.09 -21.36
CA ASP A 224 -13.60 10.69 -22.27
C ASP A 224 -13.45 12.20 -22.10
N LEU A 225 -14.46 12.86 -21.50
CA LEU A 225 -14.42 14.27 -21.14
C LEU A 225 -13.89 14.50 -19.71
N ILE A 226 -13.52 13.43 -18.99
CA ILE A 226 -12.91 13.51 -17.66
C ILE A 226 -11.40 13.29 -17.78
N HIS A 227 -10.63 14.19 -17.18
CA HIS A 227 -9.19 14.11 -17.09
C HIS A 227 -8.75 14.19 -15.64
N VAL A 228 -8.03 13.16 -15.17
CA VAL A 228 -7.52 13.09 -13.80
C VAL A 228 -6.00 13.12 -13.82
N ILE A 229 -5.44 13.98 -12.96
CA ILE A 229 -3.99 14.10 -12.72
C ILE A 229 -3.75 13.83 -11.23
N SER A 230 -3.02 12.76 -10.93
CA SER A 230 -2.86 12.20 -9.58
C SER A 230 -1.41 12.09 -9.10
N SER A 231 -0.42 12.39 -9.95
CA SER A 231 1.01 12.35 -9.62
C SER A 231 1.70 13.70 -9.86
N PRO A 232 2.67 14.12 -9.03
CA PRO A 232 3.19 13.44 -7.84
C PRO A 232 2.29 13.64 -6.60
N LEU A 233 2.43 12.79 -5.59
CA LEU A 233 1.71 12.93 -4.31
C LEU A 233 2.61 12.77 -3.07
N GLY A 234 2.24 13.42 -1.96
CA GLY A 234 2.97 13.51 -0.69
C GLY A 234 2.72 12.32 0.25
N GLY A 235 2.84 11.11 -0.29
CA GLY A 235 2.54 9.86 0.40
C GLY A 235 1.09 9.40 0.24
N GLY A 236 0.88 8.08 0.34
CA GLY A 236 -0.45 7.46 0.23
C GLY A 236 -0.55 6.17 1.03
N PHE A 237 0.43 5.26 0.87
CA PHE A 237 0.55 4.04 1.69
C PHE A 237 -0.69 3.11 1.69
N GLY A 238 -1.57 3.25 0.68
CA GLY A 238 -2.86 2.57 0.56
C GLY A 238 -4.06 3.50 0.82
N GLY A 239 -3.89 4.56 1.59
CA GLY A 239 -4.99 5.45 2.00
C GLY A 239 -5.49 6.38 0.90
N LYS A 240 -4.75 6.47 -0.23
CA LYS A 240 -5.16 7.19 -1.45
C LYS A 240 -5.43 6.22 -2.62
N ASP A 241 -5.64 4.94 -2.35
CA ASP A 241 -6.06 3.96 -3.37
C ASP A 241 -7.55 4.08 -3.66
N GLU A 242 -8.39 4.17 -2.63
CA GLU A 242 -9.78 4.58 -2.82
C GLU A 242 -9.85 6.06 -3.17
N ILE A 243 -10.92 6.43 -3.86
CA ILE A 243 -11.25 7.83 -4.15
C ILE A 243 -11.57 8.57 -2.83
N THR A 244 -11.04 9.78 -2.66
CA THR A 244 -11.16 10.57 -1.42
C THR A 244 -12.11 11.76 -1.62
N VAL A 245 -11.63 12.85 -2.21
CA VAL A 245 -12.38 14.10 -2.44
C VAL A 245 -12.67 14.36 -3.92
N GLN A 246 -12.17 13.52 -4.82
CA GLN A 246 -12.24 13.73 -6.28
C GLN A 246 -13.68 13.83 -6.80
N ILE A 247 -14.62 13.03 -6.26
CA ILE A 247 -16.04 13.13 -6.64
C ILE A 247 -16.65 14.46 -6.16
N TYR A 248 -16.28 14.92 -4.96
CA TYR A 248 -16.76 16.20 -4.43
C TYR A 248 -16.24 17.37 -5.24
N LEU A 249 -14.96 17.34 -5.61
CA LEU A 249 -14.35 18.32 -6.53
C LEU A 249 -15.08 18.34 -7.88
N ALA A 250 -15.38 17.17 -8.43
CA ALA A 250 -16.10 17.03 -9.68
C ALA A 250 -17.52 17.62 -9.61
N LEU A 251 -18.28 17.31 -8.56
CA LEU A 251 -19.62 17.86 -8.35
C LEU A 251 -19.58 19.38 -8.19
N LEU A 252 -18.72 19.92 -7.32
CA LEU A 252 -18.62 21.36 -7.14
C LEU A 252 -18.16 22.08 -8.42
N ALA A 253 -17.25 21.50 -9.19
CA ALA A 253 -16.78 22.08 -10.45
C ALA A 253 -17.90 22.21 -11.50
N LEU A 254 -18.89 21.28 -11.52
CA LEU A 254 -20.08 21.41 -12.38
C LEU A 254 -20.95 22.61 -12.01
N HIS A 255 -20.90 23.06 -10.74
CA HIS A 255 -21.70 24.16 -10.19
C HIS A 255 -20.89 25.44 -9.94
N ALA A 256 -19.67 25.53 -10.49
CA ALA A 256 -18.73 26.62 -10.23
C ALA A 256 -18.69 27.68 -11.35
N ASN A 257 -19.55 27.58 -12.37
CA ASN A 257 -19.59 28.52 -13.51
C ASN A 257 -18.22 28.68 -14.21
N GLY A 258 -17.51 27.58 -14.41
CA GLY A 258 -16.18 27.56 -15.04
C GLY A 258 -15.02 28.00 -14.14
N ARG A 259 -15.28 28.33 -12.87
CA ARG A 259 -14.24 28.62 -11.88
C ARG A 259 -13.63 27.32 -11.34
N PRO A 260 -12.31 27.26 -11.08
CA PRO A 260 -11.72 26.14 -10.35
C PRO A 260 -12.26 26.09 -8.90
N VAL A 261 -12.47 24.89 -8.37
CA VAL A 261 -12.84 24.67 -6.96
C VAL A 261 -11.76 23.83 -6.29
N LYS A 262 -11.34 24.21 -5.08
CA LYS A 262 -10.34 23.50 -4.27
C LYS A 262 -10.96 22.95 -2.99
N ILE A 263 -10.64 21.70 -2.67
CA ILE A 263 -10.90 21.08 -1.36
C ILE A 263 -9.53 20.67 -0.82
N HIS A 264 -9.23 20.98 0.43
CA HIS A 264 -8.05 20.48 1.12
C HIS A 264 -8.42 20.21 2.58
N LEU A 265 -8.44 18.95 2.97
CA LEU A 265 -8.80 18.57 4.33
C LEU A 265 -7.66 18.94 5.29
N ASN A 266 -8.01 19.53 6.43
CA ASN A 266 -7.08 19.62 7.55
C ASN A 266 -6.87 18.23 8.18
N ARG A 267 -5.98 18.13 9.18
CA ARG A 267 -5.66 16.84 9.79
C ARG A 267 -6.84 16.25 10.55
N GLU A 268 -7.62 17.06 11.27
CA GLU A 268 -8.81 16.56 11.98
C GLU A 268 -9.85 15.96 11.01
N GLU A 269 -10.10 16.63 9.89
CA GLU A 269 -10.99 16.16 8.83
C GLU A 269 -10.45 14.87 8.18
N SER A 270 -9.14 14.82 7.90
CA SER A 270 -8.44 13.64 7.38
C SER A 270 -8.56 12.45 8.35
N VAL A 271 -8.44 12.68 9.66
CA VAL A 271 -8.62 11.63 10.68
C VAL A 271 -10.04 11.10 10.66
N VAL A 272 -11.07 11.94 10.52
CA VAL A 272 -12.46 11.47 10.54
C VAL A 272 -12.84 10.77 9.23
N ALA A 273 -12.45 11.34 8.09
CA ALA A 273 -12.86 10.89 6.75
C ALA A 273 -11.97 9.79 6.15
N GLY A 274 -10.68 9.80 6.50
CA GLY A 274 -9.67 8.97 5.87
C GLY A 274 -9.86 7.49 6.15
N ILE A 275 -9.31 6.66 5.27
CA ILE A 275 -9.28 5.21 5.41
C ILE A 275 -8.20 4.80 6.41
N LYS A 276 -8.45 3.76 7.20
CA LYS A 276 -7.51 3.22 8.21
C LYS A 276 -7.18 1.76 7.89
N ARG A 277 -6.10 1.25 8.48
CA ARG A 277 -5.87 -0.20 8.56
C ARG A 277 -6.97 -0.85 9.40
N HIS A 278 -7.48 -1.98 8.93
CA HIS A 278 -8.37 -2.86 9.70
C HIS A 278 -7.73 -3.34 11.01
N PRO A 279 -8.38 -3.16 12.17
CA PRO A 279 -7.99 -3.86 13.38
C PRO A 279 -8.47 -5.31 13.29
N PHE A 280 -7.64 -6.24 13.75
CA PHE A 280 -7.93 -7.67 13.68
C PHE A 280 -7.93 -8.28 15.08
N LYS A 281 -8.81 -9.25 15.27
CA LYS A 281 -8.68 -10.31 16.30
C LYS A 281 -8.33 -11.61 15.59
N VAL A 282 -7.15 -12.16 15.89
CA VAL A 282 -6.64 -13.38 15.24
C VAL A 282 -6.40 -14.46 16.26
N HIS A 283 -7.22 -15.51 16.24
CA HIS A 283 -6.98 -16.73 16.99
C HIS A 283 -6.13 -17.69 16.16
N VAL A 284 -5.01 -18.16 16.73
CA VAL A 284 -4.04 -19.03 16.06
C VAL A 284 -3.76 -20.23 16.93
N LYS A 285 -3.81 -21.41 16.31
CA LYS A 285 -3.40 -22.68 16.89
C LYS A 285 -2.37 -23.34 15.98
N THR A 286 -1.18 -23.65 16.50
CA THR A 286 -0.09 -24.25 15.72
C THR A 286 0.44 -25.50 16.41
N ALA A 287 0.66 -26.55 15.63
CA ALA A 287 1.19 -27.82 16.07
C ALA A 287 2.57 -28.08 15.48
N ALA A 288 3.48 -28.58 16.30
CA ALA A 288 4.83 -28.94 15.90
C ALA A 288 5.28 -30.27 16.53
N MET A 289 6.20 -30.93 15.82
CA MET A 289 6.98 -32.06 16.34
C MET A 289 8.19 -31.54 17.14
N LYS A 290 8.76 -32.41 17.96
CA LYS A 290 9.93 -32.11 18.80
C LYS A 290 11.16 -31.64 18.02
N ASP A 291 11.27 -32.05 16.76
CA ASP A 291 12.36 -31.67 15.87
C ASP A 291 12.11 -30.33 15.14
N GLY A 292 11.05 -29.61 15.51
CA GLY A 292 10.66 -28.31 14.92
C GLY A 292 9.83 -28.41 13.65
N THR A 293 9.46 -29.60 13.17
CA THR A 293 8.57 -29.75 12.00
C THR A 293 7.17 -29.23 12.32
N LEU A 294 6.65 -28.29 11.53
CA LEU A 294 5.26 -27.83 11.65
C LEU A 294 4.31 -28.85 10.99
N VAL A 295 3.24 -29.23 11.70
CA VAL A 295 2.33 -30.29 11.24
C VAL A 295 0.90 -29.83 11.04
N ALA A 296 0.43 -28.85 11.81
CA ALA A 296 -0.90 -28.27 11.60
C ALA A 296 -0.99 -26.81 12.02
N GLN A 297 -1.89 -26.08 11.37
CA GLN A 297 -2.28 -24.75 11.82
C GLN A 297 -3.78 -24.52 11.62
N GLN A 298 -4.42 -23.91 12.61
CA GLN A 298 -5.77 -23.38 12.50
C GLN A 298 -5.75 -21.88 12.80
N VAL A 299 -6.42 -21.10 11.96
CA VAL A 299 -6.52 -19.63 12.13
C VAL A 299 -7.97 -19.20 11.98
N ARG A 300 -8.41 -18.33 12.90
CA ARG A 300 -9.67 -17.59 12.82
C ARG A 300 -9.39 -16.11 12.98
N ALA A 301 -9.59 -15.33 11.91
CA ALA A 301 -9.40 -13.90 11.91
C ALA A 301 -10.74 -13.16 11.77
N VAL A 302 -10.98 -12.16 12.60
CA VAL A 302 -12.11 -11.24 12.47
C VAL A 302 -11.55 -9.83 12.26
N ALA A 303 -11.89 -9.24 11.12
CA ALA A 303 -11.48 -7.90 10.72
C ALA A 303 -12.67 -6.95 10.77
N ASP A 304 -12.50 -5.82 11.46
CA ASP A 304 -13.46 -4.71 11.44
C ASP A 304 -13.17 -3.83 10.21
N THR A 305 -14.06 -3.82 9.22
CA THR A 305 -13.93 -2.99 8.00
C THR A 305 -14.54 -1.60 8.14
N GLY A 306 -15.13 -1.30 9.29
CA GLY A 306 -15.94 -0.10 9.46
C GLY A 306 -17.20 -0.15 8.61
N ALA A 307 -17.70 1.01 8.21
CA ALA A 307 -19.04 1.19 7.68
C ALA A 307 -19.24 0.69 6.24
N TYR A 308 -18.15 0.54 5.46
CA TYR A 308 -18.21 0.29 4.01
C TYR A 308 -17.14 -0.71 3.57
N ALA A 309 -17.36 -1.30 2.39
CA ALA A 309 -16.57 -2.43 1.93
C ALA A 309 -15.14 -2.02 1.63
N SER A 310 -14.97 -0.92 0.89
CA SER A 310 -13.70 -0.52 0.28
C SER A 310 -12.97 -1.74 -0.29
N LEU A 311 -11.79 -2.06 0.24
CA LEU A 311 -10.99 -3.24 -0.09
C LEU A 311 -10.94 -4.29 1.04
N GLY A 312 -11.81 -4.19 2.05
CA GLY A 312 -11.80 -5.07 3.22
C GLY A 312 -11.86 -6.56 2.88
N GLY A 313 -12.67 -6.94 1.88
CA GLY A 313 -12.74 -8.33 1.44
C GLY A 313 -11.42 -8.86 0.88
N ALA A 314 -10.70 -8.05 0.10
CA ALA A 314 -9.39 -8.40 -0.43
C ALA A 314 -8.31 -8.42 0.66
N VAL A 315 -8.39 -7.51 1.65
CA VAL A 315 -7.49 -7.47 2.81
C VAL A 315 -7.59 -8.78 3.62
N VAL A 316 -8.80 -9.25 3.89
CA VAL A 316 -9.02 -10.51 4.61
C VAL A 316 -8.58 -11.72 3.78
N ALA A 317 -8.87 -11.74 2.48
CA ALA A 317 -8.41 -12.81 1.60
C ALA A 317 -6.87 -12.96 1.60
N LEU A 318 -6.14 -11.85 1.44
CA LEU A 318 -4.67 -11.85 1.47
C LEU A 318 -4.14 -12.24 2.86
N ALA A 319 -4.77 -11.78 3.94
CA ALA A 319 -4.40 -12.18 5.30
C ALA A 319 -4.52 -13.71 5.47
N ILE A 320 -5.61 -14.32 5.04
CA ILE A 320 -5.82 -15.76 5.18
C ILE A 320 -4.86 -16.58 4.30
N GLU A 321 -4.53 -16.09 3.11
CA GLU A 321 -3.48 -16.69 2.26
C GLU A 321 -2.12 -16.73 2.96
N HIS A 322 -1.79 -15.71 3.75
CA HIS A 322 -0.47 -15.55 4.38
C HIS A 322 -0.42 -16.03 5.84
N ALA A 323 -1.52 -16.53 6.40
CA ALA A 323 -1.62 -16.86 7.83
C ALA A 323 -0.69 -18.01 8.27
N ALA A 324 -0.27 -18.87 7.33
CA ALA A 324 0.72 -19.92 7.55
C ALA A 324 2.17 -19.47 7.37
N GLY A 325 2.41 -18.21 7.00
CA GLY A 325 3.74 -17.71 6.66
C GLY A 325 4.36 -18.43 5.46
N PRO A 326 5.66 -18.18 5.18
CA PRO A 326 6.38 -18.86 4.11
C PRO A 326 6.79 -20.30 4.47
N TYR A 327 5.98 -21.01 5.28
CA TYR A 327 6.31 -22.29 5.89
C TYR A 327 5.40 -23.42 5.43
N LYS A 328 5.99 -24.60 5.26
CA LYS A 328 5.35 -25.88 4.98
C LYS A 328 4.63 -26.41 6.20
N ILE A 329 3.32 -26.31 6.16
CA ILE A 329 2.38 -26.84 7.16
C ILE A 329 1.37 -27.69 6.38
N PRO A 330 1.48 -29.03 6.44
CA PRO A 330 0.71 -29.91 5.56
C PRO A 330 -0.80 -29.92 5.84
N ASN A 331 -1.22 -29.50 7.04
CA ASN A 331 -2.62 -29.49 7.44
C ASN A 331 -3.01 -28.08 7.92
N VAL A 332 -3.89 -27.40 7.19
CA VAL A 332 -4.35 -26.06 7.55
C VAL A 332 -5.87 -25.91 7.49
N ASP A 333 -6.39 -25.11 8.41
CA ASP A 333 -7.78 -24.65 8.43
C ASP A 333 -7.79 -23.15 8.76
N LEU A 334 -7.77 -22.32 7.72
CA LEU A 334 -7.58 -20.88 7.79
C LEU A 334 -8.88 -20.20 7.37
N GLU A 335 -9.41 -19.33 8.22
CA GLU A 335 -10.71 -18.69 8.00
C GLU A 335 -10.70 -17.25 8.51
N GLY A 336 -11.28 -16.35 7.71
CA GLY A 336 -11.27 -14.91 7.94
C GLY A 336 -12.60 -14.26 7.62
N PHE A 337 -13.08 -13.39 8.50
CA PHE A 337 -14.32 -12.64 8.37
C PHE A 337 -14.04 -11.14 8.22
N CYS A 338 -14.57 -10.52 7.17
CA CYS A 338 -14.59 -9.07 7.01
C CYS A 338 -15.96 -8.56 7.45
N VAL A 339 -16.00 -7.73 8.49
CA VAL A 339 -17.26 -7.39 9.18
C VAL A 339 -17.50 -5.89 9.20
N TYR A 340 -18.70 -5.49 8.79
CA TYR A 340 -19.18 -4.12 8.86
C TYR A 340 -19.46 -3.70 10.31
N THR A 341 -19.01 -2.50 10.68
CA THR A 341 -19.31 -1.85 11.96
C THR A 341 -19.48 -0.34 11.75
N ASN A 342 -19.87 0.41 12.78
CA ASN A 342 -19.90 1.88 12.73
C ASN A 342 -18.56 2.53 13.11
N ASN A 343 -17.45 1.78 13.13
CA ASN A 343 -16.12 2.27 13.53
C ASN A 343 -15.34 2.93 12.37
N GLY A 344 -15.91 3.98 11.77
CA GLY A 344 -15.25 4.71 10.68
C GLY A 344 -15.14 3.87 9.41
N ILE A 345 -14.04 4.03 8.66
CA ILE A 345 -13.80 3.32 7.40
C ILE A 345 -12.40 2.70 7.43
N ALA A 346 -12.31 1.42 7.09
CA ALA A 346 -11.04 0.73 6.90
C ALA A 346 -10.89 0.23 5.46
N GLY A 347 -9.64 0.04 5.03
CA GLY A 347 -9.31 -0.24 3.64
C GLY A 347 -7.82 -0.57 3.47
N ALA A 348 -7.29 -0.27 2.29
CA ALA A 348 -5.90 -0.56 1.96
C ALA A 348 -4.93 0.17 2.89
N PHE A 349 -3.94 -0.57 3.41
CA PHE A 349 -2.77 -0.03 4.09
C PHE A 349 -1.60 -0.97 3.81
N ARG A 350 -0.42 -0.44 3.49
CA ARG A 350 0.86 -1.16 3.32
C ARG A 350 0.94 -2.49 4.10
N GLY A 351 1.08 -3.60 3.37
CA GLY A 351 1.12 -4.98 3.91
C GLY A 351 -0.25 -5.65 4.05
N PHE A 352 -1.33 -4.91 3.82
CA PHE A 352 -2.63 -5.38 3.32
C PHE A 352 -3.21 -6.63 4.02
N GLY A 353 -3.27 -6.62 5.35
CA GLY A 353 -3.82 -7.71 6.16
C GLY A 353 -2.78 -8.73 6.65
N VAL A 354 -1.64 -8.83 5.96
CA VAL A 354 -0.57 -9.78 6.29
C VAL A 354 0.13 -9.41 7.59
N ASN A 355 0.29 -8.11 7.89
CA ASN A 355 0.84 -7.65 9.17
C ASN A 355 0.10 -8.27 10.37
N GLN A 356 -1.23 -8.32 10.31
CA GLN A 356 -2.08 -8.75 11.41
C GLN A 356 -1.96 -10.25 11.70
N VAL A 357 -1.84 -11.09 10.66
CA VAL A 357 -1.74 -12.55 10.82
C VAL A 357 -0.30 -13.03 11.02
N CYS A 358 0.70 -12.31 10.49
CA CYS A 358 2.11 -12.67 10.59
C CYS A 358 2.57 -12.75 12.06
N VAL A 359 2.04 -11.86 12.91
CA VAL A 359 2.30 -11.86 14.37
C VAL A 359 2.09 -13.23 14.99
N GLY A 360 1.01 -13.93 14.61
CA GLY A 360 0.64 -15.19 15.24
C GLY A 360 1.62 -16.32 14.93
N ILE A 361 1.87 -16.58 13.65
CA ILE A 361 2.77 -17.66 13.22
C ILE A 361 4.23 -17.42 13.66
N GLU A 362 4.72 -16.19 13.54
CA GLU A 362 6.11 -15.87 13.91
C GLU A 362 6.36 -15.89 15.42
N THR A 363 5.35 -15.53 16.22
CA THR A 363 5.40 -15.68 17.68
C THR A 363 5.38 -17.16 18.07
N HIS A 364 4.52 -17.97 17.45
CA HIS A 364 4.46 -19.41 17.71
C HIS A 364 5.76 -20.12 17.33
N LEU A 365 6.40 -19.76 16.20
CA LEU A 365 7.70 -20.32 15.82
C LEU A 365 8.79 -20.04 16.86
N ASP A 366 8.87 -18.82 17.38
CA ASP A 366 9.82 -18.48 18.44
C ASP A 366 9.51 -19.22 19.76
N MET A 367 8.23 -19.40 20.11
CA MET A 367 7.81 -20.18 21.27
C MET A 367 8.14 -21.68 21.13
N ILE A 368 7.93 -22.26 19.94
CA ILE A 368 8.28 -23.66 19.64
C ILE A 368 9.79 -23.84 19.73
N ALA A 369 10.57 -22.92 19.14
CA ALA A 369 12.03 -22.95 19.19
C ALA A 369 12.53 -22.98 20.64
N ARG A 370 12.03 -22.06 21.49
CA ARG A 370 12.39 -22.03 22.92
C ARG A 370 11.94 -23.27 23.69
N HIS A 371 10.74 -23.80 23.40
CA HIS A 371 10.21 -24.98 24.08
C HIS A 371 11.08 -26.22 23.83
N PHE A 372 11.52 -26.43 22.58
CA PHE A 372 12.35 -27.58 22.21
C PHE A 372 13.85 -27.29 22.19
N ASN A 373 14.27 -26.08 22.60
CA ASN A 373 15.66 -25.62 22.57
C ASN A 373 16.30 -25.74 21.17
N LEU A 374 15.57 -25.28 20.16
CA LEU A 374 16.00 -25.18 18.77
C LEU A 374 16.46 -23.75 18.46
N ASP A 375 17.35 -23.61 17.48
CA ASP A 375 17.71 -22.30 16.97
C ASP A 375 16.51 -21.66 16.21
N PRO A 376 16.16 -20.39 16.47
CA PRO A 376 15.03 -19.72 15.82
C PRO A 376 15.17 -19.56 14.30
N VAL A 377 16.39 -19.52 13.76
CA VAL A 377 16.64 -19.49 12.30
C VAL A 377 16.47 -20.89 11.73
N GLU A 378 17.03 -21.91 12.38
CA GLU A 378 16.99 -23.29 11.88
C GLU A 378 15.56 -23.84 11.78
N ILE A 379 14.68 -23.54 12.76
CA ILE A 379 13.27 -23.95 12.66
C ILE A 379 12.56 -23.29 11.46
N ARG A 380 12.88 -22.03 11.15
CA ARG A 380 12.32 -21.31 9.99
C ARG A 380 12.85 -21.90 8.69
N GLU A 381 14.16 -22.12 8.60
CA GLU A 381 14.81 -22.72 7.44
C GLU A 381 14.28 -24.13 7.15
N LYS A 382 14.08 -24.93 8.19
CA LYS A 382 13.56 -26.30 8.07
C LYS A 382 12.18 -26.32 7.43
N ASN A 383 11.32 -25.39 7.81
CA ASN A 383 9.94 -25.35 7.36
C ASN A 383 9.74 -24.46 6.13
N ALA A 384 10.70 -23.62 5.73
CA ALA A 384 10.53 -22.72 4.59
C ALA A 384 10.24 -23.44 3.25
N TYR A 385 9.43 -22.80 2.40
CA TYR A 385 9.19 -23.27 1.03
C TYR A 385 10.45 -23.21 0.17
N ARG A 386 10.52 -24.11 -0.81
CA ARG A 386 11.40 -24.02 -1.98
C ARG A 386 10.56 -23.94 -3.26
N GLN A 387 11.15 -23.33 -4.29
CA GLN A 387 10.56 -23.36 -5.63
C GLN A 387 10.34 -24.81 -6.08
N GLY A 388 9.17 -25.10 -6.63
CA GLY A 388 8.77 -26.44 -7.07
C GLY A 388 8.14 -27.33 -5.99
N GLU A 389 8.06 -26.88 -4.73
CA GLU A 389 7.32 -27.59 -3.68
C GLU A 389 5.83 -27.24 -3.69
N ILE A 390 5.02 -28.06 -3.01
CA ILE A 390 3.61 -27.78 -2.75
C ILE A 390 3.52 -26.97 -1.45
N SER A 391 2.82 -25.83 -1.51
CA SER A 391 2.61 -24.95 -0.37
C SER A 391 1.58 -25.51 0.62
N SER A 392 1.48 -24.91 1.80
CA SER A 392 0.44 -25.23 2.79
C SER A 392 -0.98 -25.06 2.26
N LEU A 393 -1.14 -24.20 1.25
CA LEU A 393 -2.43 -23.96 0.60
C LEU A 393 -2.76 -25.02 -0.48
N GLY A 394 -1.84 -25.95 -0.77
CA GLY A 394 -2.06 -27.04 -1.73
C GLY A 394 -1.69 -26.72 -3.18
N HIS A 395 -1.00 -25.60 -3.45
CA HIS A 395 -0.58 -25.21 -4.81
C HIS A 395 0.93 -25.31 -5.01
N LEU A 396 1.37 -25.45 -6.27
CA LEU A 396 2.78 -25.47 -6.64
C LEU A 396 3.40 -24.08 -6.57
N VAL A 397 4.49 -23.92 -5.80
CA VAL A 397 5.24 -22.66 -5.72
C VAL A 397 6.12 -22.50 -6.97
N LYS A 398 5.73 -21.62 -7.90
CA LYS A 398 6.40 -21.48 -9.21
C LYS A 398 7.43 -20.36 -9.29
N SER A 399 7.16 -19.21 -8.69
CA SER A 399 8.05 -18.05 -8.77
C SER A 399 9.35 -18.27 -7.98
N SER A 400 10.27 -17.32 -8.11
CA SER A 400 11.45 -17.22 -7.25
C SER A 400 11.06 -17.20 -5.76
N VAL A 401 11.85 -17.89 -4.92
CA VAL A 401 11.62 -18.03 -3.47
C VAL A 401 12.87 -17.61 -2.71
N GLY A 402 12.83 -16.42 -2.10
CA GLY A 402 13.99 -15.81 -1.43
C GLY A 402 14.12 -16.12 0.06
N THR A 403 13.18 -16.86 0.67
CA THR A 403 13.14 -17.09 2.14
C THR A 403 14.48 -17.60 2.68
N HIS A 404 15.07 -18.61 2.04
CA HIS A 404 16.32 -19.21 2.49
C HIS A 404 17.50 -18.24 2.42
N GLN A 405 17.59 -17.44 1.36
CA GLN A 405 18.64 -16.42 1.21
C GLN A 405 18.49 -15.34 2.29
N THR A 406 17.26 -14.93 2.60
CA THR A 406 17.03 -13.95 3.68
C THR A 406 17.39 -14.52 5.06
N LEU A 407 17.10 -15.80 5.32
CA LEU A 407 17.43 -16.48 6.58
C LEU A 407 18.94 -16.74 6.71
N ASP A 408 19.62 -17.13 5.64
CA ASP A 408 21.07 -17.30 5.63
C ASP A 408 21.79 -15.96 5.89
N ALA A 409 21.36 -14.88 5.24
CA ALA A 409 21.87 -13.55 5.54
C ALA A 409 21.57 -13.12 6.99
N ALA A 410 20.40 -13.48 7.54
CA ALA A 410 20.06 -13.21 8.94
C ALA A 410 20.97 -14.00 9.91
N LYS A 411 21.24 -15.27 9.61
CA LYS A 411 22.12 -16.15 10.41
C LYS A 411 23.54 -15.61 10.49
N ASN A 412 24.00 -15.00 9.41
CA ASN A 412 25.37 -14.53 9.25
C ASN A 412 25.55 -13.02 9.53
N CYS A 413 24.48 -12.28 9.81
CA CYS A 413 24.61 -10.85 10.07
C CYS A 413 25.27 -10.60 11.44
N ASP A 414 26.01 -9.51 11.54
CA ASP A 414 26.79 -9.18 12.73
C ASP A 414 25.93 -9.10 14.00
N LEU A 415 24.71 -8.57 13.89
CA LEU A 415 23.79 -8.46 15.02
C LEU A 415 23.36 -9.83 15.56
N TRP A 416 23.18 -10.83 14.70
CA TRP A 416 22.76 -12.18 15.10
C TRP A 416 23.92 -13.04 15.58
N VAL A 417 25.10 -12.90 14.97
CA VAL A 417 26.30 -13.68 15.35
C VAL A 417 26.86 -13.21 16.70
N ASN A 418 26.86 -11.90 16.96
CA ASN A 418 27.49 -11.30 18.14
C ASN A 418 26.47 -10.87 19.21
N GLN A 419 25.45 -11.69 19.49
CA GLN A 419 24.34 -11.31 20.37
C GLN A 419 24.77 -10.83 21.75
N ASP A 420 25.71 -11.54 22.39
CA ASP A 420 26.17 -11.21 23.75
C ASP A 420 26.82 -9.83 23.82
N LEU A 421 27.55 -9.44 22.76
CA LEU A 421 28.17 -8.11 22.62
C LEU A 421 27.10 -7.01 22.53
N TYR A 422 26.03 -7.26 21.77
CA TYR A 422 24.97 -6.27 21.58
C TYR A 422 24.01 -6.19 22.77
N LYS A 423 23.78 -7.31 23.46
CA LYS A 423 22.91 -7.38 24.64
C LYS A 423 23.56 -6.81 25.91
N SER A 424 24.89 -6.72 25.98
CA SER A 424 25.60 -6.30 27.20
C SER A 424 26.80 -5.37 26.94
N PRO A 425 26.99 -4.29 27.74
CA PRO A 425 26.08 -3.81 28.78
C PRO A 425 24.88 -3.05 28.18
N PRO A 426 23.71 -3.04 28.86
CA PRO A 426 22.63 -2.11 28.54
C PRO A 426 23.07 -0.66 28.84
N SER A 427 22.30 0.32 28.35
CA SER A 427 22.60 1.75 28.59
C SER A 427 22.49 2.14 30.06
N GLU A 428 21.61 1.49 30.82
CA GLU A 428 21.40 1.73 32.26
C GLU A 428 21.19 0.42 33.04
N PRO A 429 21.48 0.36 34.35
CA PRO A 429 21.38 -0.87 35.15
C PRO A 429 19.98 -1.50 35.24
N TRP A 430 18.92 -0.71 35.07
CA TRP A 430 17.53 -1.17 35.09
C TRP A 430 16.96 -1.43 33.69
N LYS A 431 17.78 -1.29 32.64
CA LYS A 431 17.41 -1.60 31.26
C LYS A 431 17.88 -3.01 30.87
N LYS A 432 17.15 -3.65 29.96
CA LYS A 432 17.51 -4.96 29.40
C LYS A 432 17.41 -4.96 27.89
N ARG A 433 18.38 -5.58 27.23
CA ARG A 433 18.38 -5.74 25.77
C ARG A 433 17.96 -7.13 25.37
N GLY A 434 17.30 -7.21 24.22
CA GLY A 434 16.90 -8.45 23.60
C GLY A 434 17.05 -8.37 22.10
N ILE A 435 17.32 -9.52 21.48
CA ILE A 435 17.41 -9.65 20.03
C ILE A 435 16.32 -10.61 19.58
N GLY A 436 15.57 -10.20 18.57
CA GLY A 436 14.50 -10.99 17.97
C GLY A 436 14.61 -11.00 16.47
N MET A 437 14.05 -12.02 15.85
CA MET A 437 13.95 -12.13 14.41
C MET A 437 12.59 -12.65 13.99
N ALA A 438 12.22 -12.32 12.76
CA ALA A 438 11.04 -12.86 12.12
C ALA A 438 11.14 -12.75 10.60
N THR A 439 10.39 -13.61 9.92
CA THR A 439 10.36 -13.72 8.47
C THR A 439 8.94 -13.64 7.96
N SER A 440 8.75 -12.99 6.81
CA SER A 440 7.47 -12.95 6.12
C SER A 440 7.67 -13.01 4.61
N TYR A 441 6.55 -13.21 3.93
CA TYR A 441 6.37 -13.05 2.51
C TYR A 441 5.11 -12.21 2.25
N HIS A 442 4.96 -11.70 1.03
CA HIS A 442 3.80 -10.92 0.61
C HIS A 442 3.55 -11.12 -0.88
N GLY A 443 2.30 -11.36 -1.27
CA GLY A 443 1.88 -11.46 -2.67
C GLY A 443 2.26 -10.20 -3.47
N VAL A 444 2.79 -10.39 -4.68
CA VAL A 444 3.12 -9.32 -5.62
C VAL A 444 2.16 -9.38 -6.80
N GLY A 445 1.49 -8.26 -7.08
CA GLY A 445 0.37 -8.21 -8.02
C GLY A 445 -0.94 -8.61 -7.37
N MET A 446 -2.00 -8.69 -8.18
CA MET A 446 -3.36 -8.98 -7.74
C MET A 446 -3.66 -10.48 -7.75
N GLY A 447 -4.54 -10.91 -6.84
CA GLY A 447 -5.08 -12.26 -6.80
C GLY A 447 -5.90 -12.65 -8.04
N ILE A 448 -6.28 -13.92 -8.10
CA ILE A 448 -7.12 -14.49 -9.16
C ILE A 448 -8.49 -13.80 -9.18
N GLY A 449 -9.04 -13.57 -10.38
CA GLY A 449 -10.35 -12.94 -10.58
C GLY A 449 -10.33 -11.42 -10.72
N VAL A 450 -9.24 -10.74 -10.32
CA VAL A 450 -9.07 -9.28 -10.49
C VAL A 450 -8.19 -9.02 -11.70
N PRO A 451 -8.49 -8.09 -12.63
CA PRO A 451 -7.58 -7.73 -13.73
C PRO A 451 -6.22 -7.21 -13.23
N ASP A 452 -5.11 -7.64 -13.85
CA ASP A 452 -3.76 -7.17 -13.50
C ASP A 452 -2.87 -7.09 -14.75
N TYR A 453 -2.43 -5.88 -15.07
CA TYR A 453 -1.77 -5.57 -16.34
C TYR A 453 -0.90 -4.33 -16.22
N GLY A 454 0.14 -4.22 -17.04
CA GLY A 454 0.96 -3.01 -17.11
C GLY A 454 1.00 -2.46 -18.52
N SER A 455 1.06 -1.13 -18.62
CA SER A 455 1.20 -0.43 -19.89
C SER A 455 2.19 0.74 -19.79
N ALA A 456 2.91 0.98 -20.87
CA ALA A 456 3.83 2.10 -21.01
C ALA A 456 3.82 2.62 -22.44
N SER A 457 4.10 3.90 -22.59
CA SER A 457 4.36 4.53 -23.89
C SER A 457 5.74 5.16 -23.92
N ILE A 458 6.36 5.17 -25.10
CA ILE A 458 7.63 5.85 -25.36
C ILE A 458 7.43 6.72 -26.59
N GLU A 459 7.69 8.01 -26.45
CA GLU A 459 7.60 9.00 -27.52
C GLU A 459 8.95 9.69 -27.69
N ILE A 460 9.49 9.70 -28.90
CA ILE A 460 10.65 10.53 -29.23
C ILE A 460 10.20 11.97 -29.48
N LEU A 461 10.90 12.93 -28.88
CA LEU A 461 10.61 14.36 -28.93
C LEU A 461 11.53 15.10 -29.89
N ALA A 462 11.16 16.34 -30.25
CA ALA A 462 11.91 17.19 -31.17
C ALA A 462 13.35 17.49 -30.74
N ASP A 463 13.63 17.51 -29.43
CA ASP A 463 14.96 17.70 -28.86
C ASP A 463 15.80 16.40 -28.83
N GLY A 464 15.27 15.29 -29.34
CA GLY A 464 15.88 13.96 -29.29
C GLY A 464 15.79 13.27 -27.92
N TYR A 465 14.93 13.77 -27.01
CA TYR A 465 14.65 13.14 -25.73
C TYR A 465 13.49 12.14 -25.89
N PHE A 466 13.33 11.26 -24.90
CA PHE A 466 12.24 10.31 -24.85
C PHE A 466 11.28 10.66 -23.71
N LYS A 467 10.01 10.90 -24.04
CA LYS A 467 8.94 10.94 -23.06
C LYS A 467 8.46 9.52 -22.79
N VAL A 468 8.53 9.07 -21.55
CA VAL A 468 8.13 7.73 -21.11
C VAL A 468 6.91 7.87 -20.21
N GLY A 469 5.74 7.52 -20.75
CA GLY A 469 4.48 7.60 -20.03
C GLY A 469 4.13 6.26 -19.38
N VAL A 470 3.98 6.23 -18.06
CA VAL A 470 3.60 5.03 -17.27
C VAL A 470 2.46 5.40 -16.34
N GLY A 471 1.35 4.66 -16.37
CA GLY A 471 0.16 4.99 -15.57
C GLY A 471 0.36 4.93 -14.05
N CYS A 472 1.37 4.20 -13.57
CA CYS A 472 1.67 4.09 -12.14
C CYS A 472 2.19 5.42 -11.57
N GLU A 473 1.49 5.99 -10.58
CA GLU A 473 1.82 7.23 -9.87
C GLU A 473 3.14 7.20 -9.06
N GLU A 474 3.75 8.37 -8.90
CA GLU A 474 4.89 8.59 -8.01
C GLU A 474 4.42 9.14 -6.66
N LEU A 475 4.43 8.26 -5.65
CA LEU A 475 4.00 8.58 -4.28
C LEU A 475 5.14 8.69 -3.25
N GLY A 476 6.39 8.80 -3.71
CA GLY A 476 7.59 8.83 -2.88
C GLY A 476 8.41 7.54 -2.95
N GLY A 477 7.92 6.48 -3.59
CA GLY A 477 8.63 5.21 -3.76
C GLY A 477 9.86 5.26 -4.67
N GLY A 478 9.98 6.28 -5.52
CA GLY A 478 11.11 6.41 -6.47
C GLY A 478 10.90 5.66 -7.78
N ASN A 479 9.65 5.32 -8.09
CA ASN A 479 9.24 4.67 -9.33
C ASN A 479 9.65 5.51 -10.55
N SER A 480 9.55 6.84 -10.46
CA SER A 480 9.97 7.76 -11.53
C SER A 480 11.42 7.53 -11.96
N THR A 481 12.32 7.35 -10.99
CA THR A 481 13.76 7.12 -11.23
C THR A 481 14.01 5.69 -11.73
N VAL A 482 13.31 4.71 -11.17
CA VAL A 482 13.35 3.31 -11.63
C VAL A 482 12.92 3.19 -13.10
N TYR A 483 11.85 3.88 -13.49
CA TYR A 483 11.36 3.89 -14.88
C TYR A 483 12.32 4.59 -15.82
N ALA A 484 12.93 5.70 -15.38
CA ALA A 484 13.97 6.38 -16.15
C ALA A 484 15.20 5.48 -16.37
N GLN A 485 15.68 4.78 -15.33
CA GLN A 485 16.80 3.83 -15.45
C GLN A 485 16.46 2.67 -16.40
N ALA A 486 15.26 2.09 -16.27
CA ALA A 486 14.81 1.01 -17.16
C ALA A 486 14.75 1.47 -18.62
N ALA A 487 14.14 2.63 -18.88
CA ALA A 487 14.05 3.18 -20.23
C ALA A 487 15.43 3.51 -20.81
N ALA A 488 16.32 4.15 -20.03
CA ALA A 488 17.66 4.50 -20.48
C ALA A 488 18.52 3.27 -20.79
N GLU A 489 18.43 2.23 -19.96
CA GLU A 489 19.12 0.94 -20.20
C GLU A 489 18.62 0.31 -21.51
N LEU A 490 17.31 0.21 -21.67
CA LEU A 490 16.71 -0.49 -22.81
C LEU A 490 16.88 0.28 -24.13
N LEU A 491 16.77 1.61 -24.11
CA LEU A 491 16.99 2.48 -25.27
C LEU A 491 18.49 2.77 -25.54
N LYS A 492 19.36 2.33 -24.62
CA LYS A 492 20.83 2.51 -24.68
C LYS A 492 21.23 3.98 -24.84
N CYS A 493 20.61 4.85 -24.04
CA CYS A 493 20.90 6.28 -24.02
C CYS A 493 21.32 6.75 -22.62
N ASP A 494 21.69 8.02 -22.52
CA ASP A 494 21.88 8.66 -21.23
C ASP A 494 20.55 8.89 -20.50
N ILE A 495 20.52 8.69 -19.18
CA ILE A 495 19.29 8.85 -18.39
C ILE A 495 18.75 10.28 -18.46
N SER A 496 19.61 11.29 -18.67
CA SER A 496 19.20 12.69 -18.85
C SER A 496 18.31 12.90 -20.09
N LYS A 497 18.31 11.97 -21.04
CA LYS A 497 17.42 11.97 -22.21
C LYS A 497 16.00 11.45 -21.90
N ILE A 498 15.73 10.95 -20.70
CA ILE A 498 14.43 10.38 -20.35
C ILE A 498 13.60 11.37 -19.53
N LYS A 499 12.39 11.66 -20.01
CA LYS A 499 11.36 12.44 -19.31
C LYS A 499 10.21 11.51 -18.92
N VAL A 500 10.02 11.26 -17.62
CA VAL A 500 8.96 10.36 -17.13
C VAL A 500 7.67 11.14 -16.86
N VAL A 501 6.54 10.64 -17.33
CA VAL A 501 5.20 11.17 -17.04
C VAL A 501 4.35 10.06 -16.40
N GLN A 502 3.67 10.40 -15.30
CA GLN A 502 2.91 9.44 -14.48
C GLN A 502 1.56 10.02 -14.05
N GLY A 503 0.58 9.16 -13.77
CA GLY A 503 -0.67 9.56 -13.12
C GLY A 503 -1.50 10.58 -13.89
N ASN A 504 -1.48 10.57 -15.23
CA ASN A 504 -2.21 11.53 -16.05
C ASN A 504 -3.01 10.79 -17.11
N THR A 505 -4.33 10.72 -16.95
CA THR A 505 -5.21 9.90 -17.80
C THR A 505 -5.22 10.29 -19.28
N LYS A 506 -4.69 11.47 -19.63
CA LYS A 506 -4.56 11.94 -21.02
C LYS A 506 -3.21 11.59 -21.63
N GLU A 507 -2.15 11.51 -20.83
CA GLU A 507 -0.78 11.36 -21.31
C GLU A 507 -0.22 9.95 -21.13
N THR A 508 -0.76 9.17 -20.19
CA THR A 508 -0.29 7.83 -19.88
C THR A 508 -1.35 6.78 -20.23
N PRO A 509 -0.94 5.61 -20.76
CA PRO A 509 -1.85 4.48 -20.84
C PRO A 509 -2.16 3.93 -19.44
N ASP A 510 -3.31 3.26 -19.31
CA ASP A 510 -3.69 2.62 -18.05
C ASP A 510 -2.74 1.45 -17.71
N GLY A 511 -2.03 1.57 -16.59
CA GLY A 511 -1.13 0.55 -16.05
C GLY A 511 -1.63 -0.11 -14.76
N GLY A 512 -2.88 0.13 -14.38
CA GLY A 512 -3.45 -0.30 -13.10
C GLY A 512 -2.97 0.53 -11.90
N THR A 513 -3.52 0.21 -10.72
CA THR A 513 -3.19 0.85 -9.44
C THR A 513 -1.72 0.68 -9.02
N VAL A 514 -1.22 1.67 -8.28
CA VAL A 514 -0.02 1.60 -7.44
C VAL A 514 -0.38 0.99 -6.08
N SER A 515 -0.46 -0.33 -6.03
CA SER A 515 -0.67 -1.14 -4.81
C SER A 515 -0.07 -2.55 -5.00
N ALA A 516 -0.24 -3.46 -4.05
CA ALA A 516 0.19 -4.87 -4.16
C ALA A 516 1.66 -5.05 -4.57
N SER A 517 2.52 -4.10 -4.16
CA SER A 517 3.95 -4.01 -4.47
C SER A 517 4.30 -4.12 -5.96
N ARG A 518 3.35 -3.90 -6.88
CA ARG A 518 3.54 -4.27 -8.29
C ARG A 518 4.26 -3.24 -9.15
N SER A 519 4.29 -1.96 -8.76
CA SER A 519 4.65 -0.84 -9.65
C SER A 519 6.05 -0.92 -10.23
N THR A 520 7.06 -1.37 -9.46
CA THR A 520 8.41 -1.59 -9.99
C THR A 520 8.40 -2.68 -11.05
N TYR A 521 7.75 -3.80 -10.78
CA TYR A 521 7.62 -4.90 -11.75
C TYR A 521 6.85 -4.45 -13.00
N THR A 522 5.69 -3.82 -12.83
CA THR A 522 4.77 -3.55 -13.93
C THR A 522 5.27 -2.44 -14.84
N GLY A 523 5.76 -1.34 -14.28
CA GLY A 523 6.31 -0.25 -15.08
C GLY A 523 7.56 -0.68 -15.84
N THR A 524 8.50 -1.38 -15.19
CA THR A 524 9.73 -1.85 -15.88
C THR A 524 9.42 -2.89 -16.95
N ARG A 525 8.50 -3.83 -16.69
CA ARG A 525 8.06 -4.82 -17.67
C ARG A 525 7.36 -4.16 -18.85
N ALA A 526 6.48 -3.18 -18.62
CA ALA A 526 5.80 -2.47 -19.69
C ALA A 526 6.78 -1.68 -20.57
N ILE A 527 7.76 -1.00 -19.96
CA ILE A 527 8.85 -0.33 -20.70
C ILE A 527 9.67 -1.36 -21.50
N ALA A 528 9.96 -2.53 -20.94
CA ALA A 528 10.66 -3.60 -21.66
C ALA A 528 9.87 -4.18 -22.83
N VAL A 529 8.54 -4.06 -22.84
CA VAL A 529 7.68 -4.40 -23.98
C VAL A 529 7.64 -3.27 -25.01
N ALA A 530 7.64 -2.00 -24.57
CA ALA A 530 7.58 -0.83 -25.47
C ALA A 530 8.92 -0.51 -26.14
N ALA A 531 10.05 -0.65 -25.43
CA ALA A 531 11.36 -0.22 -25.91
C ALA A 531 11.82 -0.91 -27.21
N PRO A 532 11.61 -2.22 -27.43
CA PRO A 532 11.94 -2.86 -28.70
C PRO A 532 11.18 -2.25 -29.89
N ASN A 533 9.93 -1.80 -29.69
CA ASN A 533 9.15 -1.14 -30.73
C ASN A 533 9.75 0.24 -31.08
N MET A 534 10.23 0.98 -30.08
CA MET A 534 10.92 2.25 -30.30
C MET A 534 12.24 2.04 -31.03
N ILE A 535 13.06 1.07 -30.60
CA ILE A 535 14.34 0.74 -31.27
C ILE A 535 14.09 0.36 -32.73
N LYS A 536 13.05 -0.45 -33.01
CA LYS A 536 12.67 -0.81 -34.38
C LYS A 536 12.28 0.43 -35.20
N LEU A 537 11.47 1.33 -34.64
CA LEU A 537 11.08 2.58 -35.30
C LEU A 537 12.30 3.44 -35.67
N LEU A 538 13.21 3.65 -34.71
CA LEU A 538 14.40 4.48 -34.90
C LEU A 538 15.39 3.83 -35.89
N THR A 539 15.63 2.53 -35.77
CA THR A 539 16.56 1.82 -36.66
C THR A 539 16.01 1.72 -38.09
N GLN A 540 14.69 1.60 -38.26
CA GLN A 540 14.06 1.67 -39.58
C GLN A 540 14.24 3.06 -40.21
N ALA A 541 14.00 4.13 -39.45
CA ALA A 541 14.19 5.50 -39.95
C ALA A 541 15.64 5.76 -40.42
N VAL A 542 16.64 5.30 -39.65
CA VAL A 542 18.06 5.42 -40.03
C VAL A 542 18.41 4.56 -41.24
N SER A 543 17.87 3.34 -41.30
CA SER A 543 17.97 2.44 -42.46
C SER A 543 17.44 3.11 -43.73
N ASP A 544 16.27 3.74 -43.65
CA ASP A 544 15.64 4.41 -44.79
C ASP A 544 16.41 5.65 -45.24
N LEU A 545 16.96 6.42 -44.29
CA LEU A 545 17.79 7.60 -44.57
C LEU A 545 19.12 7.27 -45.25
N PHE A 546 19.80 6.22 -44.80
CA PHE A 546 21.13 5.84 -45.32
C PHE A 546 21.09 4.75 -46.40
N GLY A 547 19.93 4.14 -46.66
CA GLY A 547 19.78 3.07 -47.65
C GLY A 547 20.54 1.80 -47.30
N VAL A 548 20.66 1.47 -46.00
CA VAL A 548 21.37 0.28 -45.50
C VAL A 548 20.43 -0.66 -44.74
N PRO A 549 20.70 -1.97 -44.66
CA PRO A 549 19.86 -2.89 -43.91
C PRO A 549 19.79 -2.55 -42.41
N VAL A 550 18.61 -2.70 -41.78
CA VAL A 550 18.38 -2.46 -40.33
C VAL A 550 19.38 -3.18 -39.42
N HIS A 551 19.83 -4.39 -39.78
CA HIS A 551 20.79 -5.16 -38.98
C HIS A 551 22.22 -4.60 -39.00
N GLU A 552 22.50 -3.63 -39.88
CA GLU A 552 23.74 -2.86 -39.89
C GLU A 552 23.67 -1.62 -38.99
N ILE A 553 22.50 -1.26 -38.45
CA ILE A 553 22.36 -0.11 -37.55
C ILE A 553 22.70 -0.52 -36.12
N VAL A 554 23.59 0.25 -35.49
CA VAL A 554 24.06 0.03 -34.12
C VAL A 554 23.87 1.28 -33.27
N HIS A 555 23.66 1.10 -31.97
CA HIS A 555 23.67 2.21 -31.02
C HIS A 555 25.11 2.68 -30.79
N SER A 556 25.30 4.00 -30.77
CA SER A 556 26.56 4.66 -30.43
C SER A 556 26.22 5.94 -29.67
N ASN A 557 26.53 6.06 -28.37
CA ASN A 557 26.40 7.29 -27.56
C ASN A 557 25.28 8.29 -27.96
N ASP A 558 24.03 8.03 -27.57
CA ASP A 558 22.86 8.90 -27.84
C ASP A 558 22.55 9.15 -29.33
N GLN A 559 23.10 8.33 -30.22
CA GLN A 559 22.82 8.31 -31.64
C GLN A 559 22.76 6.86 -32.17
N LEU A 560 22.27 6.73 -33.39
CA LEU A 560 22.35 5.48 -34.16
C LEU A 560 23.35 5.65 -35.30
N ALA A 561 24.14 4.61 -35.58
CA ALA A 561 25.19 4.64 -36.58
C ALA A 561 25.17 3.37 -37.44
N VAL A 562 25.70 3.45 -38.66
CA VAL A 562 25.97 2.26 -39.48
C VAL A 562 27.23 1.55 -38.95
N LYS A 563 27.16 0.23 -38.81
CA LYS A 563 28.22 -0.59 -38.24
C LYS A 563 29.54 -0.41 -38.99
N GLY A 564 30.58 0.02 -38.25
CA GLY A 564 31.91 0.26 -38.81
C GLY A 564 32.05 1.56 -39.61
N LYS A 565 31.00 2.40 -39.65
CA LYS A 565 30.96 3.68 -40.36
C LYS A 565 30.41 4.78 -39.43
N PRO A 566 31.19 5.22 -38.42
CA PRO A 566 30.73 6.22 -37.45
C PRO A 566 30.34 7.56 -38.09
N GLU A 567 30.89 7.88 -39.26
CA GLU A 567 30.52 9.04 -40.08
C GLU A 567 29.08 8.97 -40.62
N LEU A 568 28.49 7.78 -40.68
CA LEU A 568 27.08 7.56 -41.00
C LEU A 568 26.30 7.36 -39.70
N SER A 569 26.18 8.43 -38.93
CA SER A 569 25.41 8.45 -37.67
C SER A 569 24.39 9.58 -37.65
N LEU A 570 23.30 9.35 -36.92
CA LEU A 570 22.21 10.31 -36.73
C LEU A 570 21.87 10.44 -35.24
N PRO A 571 21.96 11.65 -34.68
CA PRO A 571 21.38 11.97 -33.38
C PRO A 571 19.87 11.68 -33.36
N PHE A 572 19.33 11.36 -32.18
CA PHE A 572 17.89 11.14 -32.02
C PHE A 572 17.02 12.31 -32.51
N ALA A 573 17.48 13.56 -32.36
CA ALA A 573 16.76 14.73 -32.84
C ALA A 573 16.59 14.73 -34.39
N GLU A 574 17.62 14.37 -35.14
CA GLU A 574 17.55 14.28 -36.61
C GLU A 574 16.66 13.10 -37.05
N ILE A 575 16.64 12.01 -36.28
CA ILE A 575 15.71 10.89 -36.52
C ILE A 575 14.26 11.35 -36.29
N PHE A 576 14.01 12.15 -35.24
CA PHE A 576 12.69 12.75 -35.03
C PHE A 576 12.28 13.64 -36.21
N GLU A 577 13.16 14.52 -36.69
CA GLU A 577 12.86 15.40 -37.84
C GLU A 577 12.44 14.60 -39.07
N HIS A 578 13.13 13.48 -39.34
CA HIS A 578 12.75 12.58 -40.41
C HIS A 578 11.37 11.94 -40.19
N LEU A 579 11.11 11.38 -39.00
CA LEU A 579 9.82 10.77 -38.69
C LEU A 579 8.68 11.79 -38.80
N PHE A 580 8.85 12.95 -38.18
CA PHE A 580 7.85 14.02 -38.17
C PHE A 580 7.61 14.60 -39.56
N GLY A 581 8.68 14.92 -40.30
CA GLY A 581 8.61 15.49 -41.65
C GLY A 581 7.96 14.57 -42.68
N ASN A 582 7.95 13.26 -42.43
CA ASN A 582 7.29 12.25 -43.27
C ASN A 582 5.94 11.76 -42.71
N HIS A 583 5.40 12.43 -41.69
CA HIS A 583 4.13 12.05 -41.02
C HIS A 583 4.12 10.61 -40.48
N LEU A 584 5.27 10.13 -40.01
CA LEU A 584 5.43 8.82 -39.37
C LEU A 584 5.17 8.92 -37.86
N ASN A 585 4.85 7.78 -37.25
CA ASN A 585 4.66 7.70 -35.80
C ASN A 585 5.94 8.07 -35.04
N THR A 586 5.79 8.86 -33.97
CA THR A 586 6.86 9.16 -33.01
C THR A 586 6.64 8.49 -31.65
N LYS A 587 5.48 7.87 -31.45
CA LYS A 587 5.05 7.22 -30.21
C LYS A 587 4.82 5.73 -30.45
N VAL A 588 5.26 4.91 -29.50
CA VAL A 588 4.96 3.48 -29.40
C VAL A 588 4.41 3.14 -28.03
N GLU A 589 3.71 2.01 -27.92
CA GLU A 589 3.17 1.50 -26.67
C GLU A 589 3.57 0.04 -26.44
N GLY A 590 3.52 -0.38 -25.17
CA GLY A 590 3.75 -1.75 -24.75
C GLY A 590 2.80 -2.11 -23.62
N HIS A 591 2.12 -3.25 -23.77
CA HIS A 591 1.13 -3.74 -22.83
C HIS A 591 1.36 -5.22 -22.53
N PHE A 592 1.13 -5.65 -21.29
CA PHE A 592 1.17 -7.05 -20.90
C PHE A 592 0.21 -7.34 -19.74
N ILE A 593 -0.15 -8.61 -19.58
CA ILE A 593 -0.91 -9.12 -18.43
C ILE A 593 0.07 -9.70 -17.42
N LEU A 594 -0.07 -9.33 -16.14
CA LEU A 594 0.77 -9.88 -15.08
C LEU A 594 0.43 -11.37 -14.88
N PRO A 595 1.44 -12.27 -14.80
CA PRO A 595 1.19 -13.71 -14.67
C PRO A 595 0.39 -14.06 -13.40
N LYS A 596 -0.59 -14.97 -13.54
CA LYS A 596 -1.43 -15.45 -12.43
C LYS A 596 -1.50 -16.96 -12.40
N GLU A 597 -1.84 -17.49 -11.24
CA GLU A 597 -2.24 -18.88 -11.11
C GLU A 597 -3.57 -19.13 -11.82
N LYS A 598 -3.75 -20.36 -12.33
CA LYS A 598 -4.91 -20.73 -13.15
C LYS A 598 -6.11 -21.13 -12.31
N ASP A 599 -5.84 -21.85 -11.22
CA ASP A 599 -6.85 -22.49 -10.39
C ASP A 599 -6.92 -21.75 -9.06
N GLU A 600 -8.06 -21.11 -8.80
CA GLU A 600 -8.33 -20.48 -7.51
C GLU A 600 -8.65 -21.54 -6.46
N ILE A 601 -8.13 -21.34 -5.25
CA ILE A 601 -8.58 -22.11 -4.09
C ILE A 601 -10.01 -21.68 -3.76
N LYS A 602 -10.94 -22.62 -3.76
CA LYS A 602 -12.36 -22.35 -3.52
C LYS A 602 -12.57 -21.57 -2.21
N ASN A 603 -13.33 -20.48 -2.30
CA ASN A 603 -13.68 -19.57 -1.20
C ASN A 603 -12.48 -18.82 -0.59
N SER A 604 -11.31 -18.80 -1.23
CA SER A 604 -10.14 -18.08 -0.72
C SER A 604 -10.20 -16.57 -0.94
N GLY A 605 -10.99 -16.12 -1.92
CA GLY A 605 -11.05 -14.71 -2.31
C GLY A 605 -9.91 -14.29 -3.23
N GLY A 606 -9.47 -15.20 -4.12
CA GLY A 606 -8.45 -14.91 -5.13
C GLY A 606 -7.07 -15.50 -4.86
N ALA A 607 -6.90 -16.37 -3.86
CA ALA A 607 -5.64 -17.07 -3.63
C ALA A 607 -5.49 -18.28 -4.57
N PRO A 608 -4.25 -18.69 -4.89
CA PRO A 608 -2.97 -18.09 -4.49
C PRO A 608 -2.45 -17.01 -5.46
N HIS A 609 -1.58 -16.14 -4.96
CA HIS A 609 -0.75 -15.27 -5.80
C HIS A 609 0.30 -16.08 -6.55
N HIS A 610 0.71 -15.55 -7.71
CA HIS A 610 1.73 -16.18 -8.55
C HIS A 610 3.16 -15.87 -8.09
N MET A 611 3.39 -14.65 -7.61
CA MET A 611 4.69 -14.16 -7.17
C MET A 611 4.59 -13.63 -5.74
N TYR A 612 5.68 -13.78 -4.98
CA TYR A 612 5.79 -13.26 -3.62
C TYR A 612 7.15 -12.57 -3.43
N GLY A 613 7.16 -11.47 -2.69
CA GLY A 613 8.37 -10.88 -2.11
C GLY A 613 8.62 -11.47 -0.73
N TYR A 614 9.88 -11.58 -0.32
CA TYR A 614 10.29 -12.18 0.96
C TYR A 614 11.13 -11.21 1.77
N MET A 615 11.06 -11.29 3.09
CA MET A 615 11.78 -10.39 3.99
C MET A 615 12.07 -11.09 5.32
N THR A 616 13.29 -10.94 5.82
CA THR A 616 13.64 -11.25 7.20
C THR A 616 14.15 -9.99 7.90
N HIS A 617 13.72 -9.79 9.16
CA HIS A 617 14.25 -8.74 10.04
C HIS A 617 14.94 -9.36 11.24
N VAL A 618 16.07 -8.77 11.64
CA VAL A 618 16.71 -8.99 12.94
C VAL A 618 16.74 -7.66 13.68
N VAL A 619 16.28 -7.64 14.93
CA VAL A 619 16.01 -6.42 15.69
C VAL A 619 16.66 -6.49 17.06
N LEU A 620 17.31 -5.40 17.45
CA LEU A 620 17.77 -5.14 18.80
C LEU A 620 16.83 -4.14 19.48
N VAL A 621 16.29 -4.53 20.63
CA VAL A 621 15.52 -3.63 21.50
C VAL A 621 16.20 -3.45 22.84
N GLU A 622 15.90 -2.34 23.51
CA GLU A 622 16.24 -2.09 24.90
C GLU A 622 14.99 -1.66 25.66
N VAL A 623 14.69 -2.34 26.77
CA VAL A 623 13.48 -2.14 27.56
C VAL A 623 13.85 -1.58 28.92
N ASP A 624 13.23 -0.46 29.31
CA ASP A 624 13.26 0.05 30.67
C ASP A 624 12.35 -0.80 31.56
N THR A 625 12.93 -1.53 32.52
CA THR A 625 12.15 -2.44 33.37
C THR A 625 11.35 -1.74 34.48
N LEU A 626 11.53 -0.42 34.65
CA LEU A 626 10.79 0.41 35.60
C LEU A 626 9.56 1.05 34.95
N THR A 627 9.62 1.40 33.65
CA THR A 627 8.54 2.11 32.94
C THR A 627 7.86 1.28 31.86
N GLY A 628 8.53 0.27 31.32
CA GLY A 628 8.10 -0.49 30.14
C GLY A 628 8.40 0.20 28.81
N GLU A 629 9.01 1.39 28.83
CA GLU A 629 9.46 2.06 27.61
C GLU A 629 10.46 1.18 26.85
N THR A 630 10.34 1.17 25.53
CA THR A 630 11.13 0.30 24.66
C THR A 630 11.72 1.10 23.52
N ASP A 631 13.04 1.09 23.44
CA ASP A 631 13.80 1.66 22.32
C ASP A 631 14.14 0.55 21.33
N VAL A 632 13.84 0.75 20.04
CA VAL A 632 14.44 -0.05 18.98
C VAL A 632 15.79 0.59 18.65
N LEU A 633 16.88 -0.15 18.82
CA LEU A 633 18.23 0.41 18.68
C LEU A 633 18.82 0.14 17.29
N ARG A 634 18.56 -1.06 16.76
CA ARG A 634 19.10 -1.48 15.46
C ARG A 634 18.16 -2.45 14.77
N VAL A 635 18.08 -2.33 13.46
CA VAL A 635 17.34 -3.21 12.57
C VAL A 635 18.28 -3.66 11.44
N VAL A 636 18.38 -4.96 11.22
CA VAL A 636 18.95 -5.53 10.00
C VAL A 636 17.79 -6.02 9.16
N ALA A 637 17.61 -5.41 7.99
CA ALA A 637 16.48 -5.59 7.10
C ALA A 637 16.94 -6.27 5.82
N ILE A 638 16.42 -7.46 5.55
CA ILE A 638 16.98 -8.38 4.54
C ILE A 638 15.89 -8.73 3.51
N PRO A 639 15.69 -7.89 2.48
CA PRO A 639 14.69 -8.13 1.44
C PRO A 639 15.20 -9.05 0.33
N ASP A 640 14.34 -9.96 -0.14
CA ASP A 640 14.44 -10.51 -1.49
C ASP A 640 13.78 -9.54 -2.48
N ALA A 641 14.61 -8.75 -3.15
CA ALA A 641 14.16 -7.71 -4.08
C ALA A 641 14.24 -8.14 -5.56
N GLY A 642 14.54 -9.41 -5.83
CA GLY A 642 14.98 -9.82 -7.16
C GLY A 642 16.19 -9.01 -7.63
N THR A 643 16.19 -8.57 -8.89
CA THR A 643 17.18 -7.59 -9.35
C THR A 643 16.85 -6.20 -8.79
N VAL A 644 17.76 -5.68 -7.97
CA VAL A 644 17.69 -4.31 -7.46
C VAL A 644 17.91 -3.32 -8.60
N ILE A 645 16.87 -2.54 -8.95
CA ILE A 645 16.98 -1.52 -10.02
C ILE A 645 17.74 -0.28 -9.52
N ASN A 646 17.36 0.22 -8.34
CA ASN A 646 17.99 1.35 -7.69
C ASN A 646 18.28 1.01 -6.21
N PRO A 647 19.56 0.83 -5.82
CA PRO A 647 19.93 0.52 -4.45
C PRO A 647 19.49 1.57 -3.42
N GLN A 648 19.64 2.86 -3.75
CA GLN A 648 19.22 3.96 -2.85
C GLN A 648 17.69 3.96 -2.64
N GLY A 649 16.92 3.69 -3.70
CA GLY A 649 15.47 3.57 -3.60
C GLY A 649 15.03 2.37 -2.75
N LEU A 650 15.72 1.23 -2.88
CA LEU A 650 15.47 0.04 -2.07
C LEU A 650 15.76 0.27 -0.59
N GLU A 651 16.89 0.90 -0.27
CA GLU A 651 17.27 1.28 1.09
C GLU A 651 16.17 2.16 1.72
N GLY A 652 15.79 3.27 1.06
CA GLY A 652 14.75 4.15 1.59
C GLY A 652 13.37 3.50 1.73
N GLN A 653 13.01 2.56 0.84
CA GLN A 653 11.77 1.78 0.99
C GLN A 653 11.80 0.85 2.19
N THR A 654 12.96 0.24 2.45
CA THR A 654 13.20 -0.68 3.57
C THR A 654 13.18 0.08 4.89
N GLU A 655 13.91 1.20 4.98
CA GLU A 655 13.93 2.08 6.14
C GLU A 655 12.54 2.60 6.51
N GLY A 656 11.81 3.16 5.54
CA GLY A 656 10.47 3.69 5.78
C GLY A 656 9.45 2.59 6.12
N GLY A 657 9.61 1.39 5.55
CA GLY A 657 8.77 0.24 5.88
C GLY A 657 8.99 -0.27 7.31
N ALA A 658 10.26 -0.41 7.71
CA ALA A 658 10.63 -0.81 9.05
C ALA A 658 10.16 0.21 10.10
N LEU A 659 10.34 1.51 9.86
CA LEU A 659 9.91 2.56 10.79
C LEU A 659 8.38 2.60 10.96
N MET A 660 7.63 2.44 9.88
CA MET A 660 6.17 2.33 9.94
C MET A 660 5.71 1.08 10.72
N GLY A 661 6.45 -0.03 10.60
CA GLY A 661 6.21 -1.24 11.38
C GLY A 661 6.55 -1.09 12.87
N ILE A 662 7.62 -0.35 13.20
CA ILE A 662 7.96 0.03 14.58
C ILE A 662 6.81 0.86 15.18
N GLY A 663 6.32 1.85 14.43
CA GLY A 663 5.15 2.65 14.73
C GLY A 663 3.94 1.82 15.12
N TYR A 664 3.52 0.92 14.23
CA TYR A 664 2.41 -0.01 14.45
C TYR A 664 2.61 -0.95 15.65
N THR A 665 3.86 -1.31 15.93
CA THR A 665 4.17 -2.26 17.00
C THR A 665 4.17 -1.60 18.37
N LEU A 666 4.63 -0.37 18.51
CA LEU A 666 4.92 0.25 19.82
C LEU A 666 4.05 1.46 20.15
N TYR A 667 3.53 2.19 19.16
CA TYR A 667 2.99 3.54 19.36
C TYR A 667 1.57 3.74 18.82
N GLU A 668 1.33 3.32 17.58
CA GLU A 668 0.20 3.81 16.79
C GLU A 668 -1.10 3.05 17.06
N ASP A 669 -2.15 3.77 17.47
CA ASP A 669 -3.54 3.30 17.52
C ASP A 669 -4.48 4.48 17.26
N VAL A 670 -5.42 4.33 16.32
CA VAL A 670 -6.54 5.26 16.17
C VAL A 670 -7.65 4.81 17.12
N VAL A 671 -7.65 5.41 18.31
CA VAL A 671 -8.60 5.07 19.37
C VAL A 671 -9.99 5.51 18.95
N MET A 672 -10.95 4.58 19.04
CA MET A 672 -12.36 4.85 18.81
C MET A 672 -13.20 4.31 19.96
N GLU A 673 -14.23 5.04 20.35
CA GLU A 673 -15.22 4.61 21.34
C GLU A 673 -16.62 4.87 20.81
N ASN A 674 -17.49 3.86 20.86
CA ASN A 674 -18.87 3.96 20.40
C ASN A 674 -19.02 4.51 18.96
N GLY A 675 -18.10 4.14 18.06
CA GLY A 675 -18.09 4.59 16.66
C GLY A 675 -17.53 5.99 16.43
N VAL A 676 -17.01 6.66 17.46
CA VAL A 676 -16.46 8.02 17.39
C VAL A 676 -14.95 7.99 17.62
N HIS A 677 -14.21 8.75 16.82
CA HIS A 677 -12.77 8.93 16.96
C HIS A 677 -12.44 9.69 18.26
N LYS A 678 -11.51 9.15 19.05
CA LYS A 678 -10.92 9.83 20.21
C LYS A 678 -9.58 10.44 19.87
N THR A 679 -8.84 9.76 19.02
CA THR A 679 -7.68 10.30 18.32
C THR A 679 -8.17 11.27 17.25
N ASN A 680 -7.75 12.53 17.29
CA ASN A 680 -8.19 13.57 16.35
C ASN A 680 -7.05 14.26 15.60
N ASN A 681 -5.79 14.14 16.05
CA ASN A 681 -4.65 14.80 15.41
C ASN A 681 -3.31 14.08 15.74
N PHE A 682 -2.14 14.63 15.39
CA PHE A 682 -0.85 14.08 15.80
C PHE A 682 -0.48 14.39 17.26
N THR A 683 -1.31 15.15 17.96
CA THR A 683 -1.15 15.34 19.42
C THR A 683 -1.51 14.07 20.19
N ASP A 684 -2.45 13.28 19.67
CA ASP A 684 -2.95 12.03 20.27
C ASP A 684 -2.73 10.79 19.40
N TYR A 685 -2.37 10.95 18.12
CA TYR A 685 -1.82 9.89 17.26
C TYR A 685 -0.30 9.97 17.17
N ILE A 686 0.39 9.10 17.91
CA ILE A 686 1.85 9.17 18.03
C ILE A 686 2.51 8.31 16.93
N ILE A 687 3.09 8.97 15.94
CA ILE A 687 4.00 8.36 14.97
C ILE A 687 5.46 8.44 15.45
N PRO A 688 6.34 7.50 15.08
CA PRO A 688 7.76 7.59 15.40
C PRO A 688 8.39 8.89 14.90
N THR A 689 9.17 9.56 15.75
CA THR A 689 9.97 10.73 15.36
C THR A 689 11.40 10.30 15.02
N ILE A 690 12.26 11.24 14.61
CA ILE A 690 13.69 10.97 14.40
C ILE A 690 14.39 10.41 15.64
N ARG A 691 13.86 10.66 16.85
CA ARG A 691 14.43 10.13 18.10
C ARG A 691 14.20 8.62 18.26
N GLU A 692 13.09 8.12 17.75
CA GLU A 692 12.71 6.71 17.81
C GLU A 692 13.19 5.93 16.56
N THR A 693 13.87 6.59 15.61
CA THR A 693 14.42 5.95 14.42
C THR A 693 15.72 5.20 14.76
N PRO A 694 15.77 3.86 14.61
CA PRO A 694 16.99 3.09 14.84
C PRO A 694 17.98 3.26 13.69
N ILE A 695 19.18 2.70 13.88
CA ILE A 695 20.05 2.37 12.75
C ILE A 695 19.40 1.22 11.97
N ILE A 696 19.13 1.43 10.68
CA ILE A 696 18.55 0.42 9.80
C ILE A 696 19.58 0.06 8.74
N GLU A 697 19.99 -1.21 8.72
CA GLU A 697 20.92 -1.75 7.73
C GLU A 697 20.15 -2.58 6.70
N THR A 698 20.27 -2.25 5.42
CA THR A 698 19.59 -3.00 4.34
C THR A 698 20.57 -3.95 3.66
N ILE A 699 20.32 -5.26 3.76
CA ILE A 699 21.12 -6.32 3.12
C ILE A 699 20.25 -6.98 2.05
N PRO A 700 20.23 -6.48 0.80
CA PRO A 700 19.43 -7.08 -0.24
C PRO A 700 19.97 -8.45 -0.63
N VAL A 701 19.09 -9.43 -0.69
CA VAL A 701 19.33 -10.71 -1.35
C VAL A 701 18.54 -10.70 -2.67
N GLY A 702 19.07 -11.38 -3.69
CA GLY A 702 18.48 -11.30 -5.03
C GLY A 702 18.32 -12.68 -5.65
N ASP A 703 17.07 -13.08 -5.86
CA ASP A 703 16.71 -14.10 -6.84
C ASP A 703 15.95 -13.43 -7.99
N PRO A 704 16.63 -13.11 -9.13
CA PRO A 704 16.02 -12.38 -10.23
C PRO A 704 14.71 -13.02 -10.69
N GLU A 705 13.63 -12.23 -10.79
CA GLU A 705 12.33 -12.77 -11.18
C GLU A 705 12.30 -13.10 -12.68
N PRO A 706 12.20 -14.37 -13.10
CA PRO A 706 12.34 -14.76 -14.51
C PRO A 706 11.26 -14.16 -15.42
N SER A 707 10.08 -13.83 -14.89
CA SER A 707 9.01 -13.22 -15.67
C SER A 707 9.23 -11.74 -15.97
N ASN A 708 10.25 -11.09 -15.39
CA ASN A 708 10.64 -9.71 -15.71
C ASN A 708 12.00 -9.69 -16.48
N PRO A 709 12.14 -9.03 -17.64
CA PRO A 709 13.39 -9.05 -18.41
C PRO A 709 14.55 -8.38 -17.69
N LEU A 710 14.26 -7.49 -16.72
CA LEU A 710 15.25 -6.88 -15.86
C LEU A 710 15.39 -7.61 -14.52
N GLY A 711 14.63 -8.69 -14.29
CA GLY A 711 14.60 -9.47 -13.05
C GLY A 711 13.97 -8.77 -11.85
N ALA A 712 13.31 -7.62 -12.06
CA ALA A 712 12.75 -6.79 -11.00
C ALA A 712 11.59 -7.48 -10.28
N LYS A 713 11.53 -7.32 -8.95
CA LYS A 713 10.42 -7.76 -8.09
C LYS A 713 9.92 -6.62 -7.22
N GLY A 714 8.69 -6.72 -6.74
CA GLY A 714 8.09 -5.81 -5.78
C GLY A 714 8.47 -6.08 -4.34
N ILE A 715 8.89 -5.05 -3.59
CA ILE A 715 9.18 -5.14 -2.14
C ILE A 715 8.43 -4.11 -1.30
N GLY A 716 7.61 -3.27 -1.94
CA GLY A 716 7.02 -2.09 -1.34
C GLY A 716 6.31 -2.38 -0.02
N GLU A 717 5.68 -3.52 0.15
CA GLU A 717 4.88 -3.81 1.36
C GLU A 717 5.54 -4.76 2.34
N VAL A 718 6.28 -5.76 1.85
CA VAL A 718 6.87 -6.82 2.69
C VAL A 718 7.85 -6.25 3.73
N VAL A 719 8.47 -5.11 3.44
CA VAL A 719 9.40 -4.40 4.34
C VAL A 719 8.79 -3.97 5.68
N MET A 720 7.47 -3.88 5.81
CA MET A 720 6.80 -3.53 7.07
C MET A 720 6.42 -4.76 7.91
N ILE A 721 6.39 -5.96 7.32
CA ILE A 721 5.65 -7.08 7.91
C ILE A 721 6.44 -7.80 9.02
N PRO A 722 7.68 -8.27 8.80
CA PRO A 722 8.36 -9.10 9.80
C PRO A 722 8.92 -8.28 10.98
N ILE A 723 9.11 -6.97 10.83
CA ILE A 723 9.63 -6.13 11.91
C ILE A 723 8.70 -6.18 13.15
N ILE A 724 7.39 -6.32 12.94
CA ILE A 724 6.38 -6.37 14.00
C ILE A 724 6.61 -7.57 14.94
N PRO A 725 6.53 -8.83 14.48
CA PRO A 725 6.86 -9.97 15.32
C PRO A 725 8.34 -10.03 15.74
N ALA A 726 9.28 -9.49 14.97
CA ALA A 726 10.69 -9.46 15.37
C ALA A 726 10.90 -8.63 16.65
N ILE A 727 10.25 -7.46 16.76
CA ILE A 727 10.23 -6.64 17.98
C ILE A 727 9.57 -7.41 19.13
N MET A 728 8.43 -8.08 18.88
CA MET A 728 7.74 -8.88 19.91
C MET A 728 8.61 -10.03 20.44
N ASN A 729 9.36 -10.69 19.57
CA ASN A 729 10.33 -11.72 19.95
C ASN A 729 11.52 -11.13 20.72
N ALA A 730 11.99 -9.94 20.32
CA ALA A 730 13.06 -9.22 21.01
C ALA A 730 12.64 -8.77 22.43
N LEU A 731 11.38 -8.34 22.61
CA LEU A 731 10.80 -8.05 23.93
C LEU A 731 10.78 -9.29 24.83
N ASN A 732 10.42 -10.45 24.27
CA ASN A 732 10.48 -11.69 25.04
C ASN A 732 11.91 -12.04 25.45
N ASP A 733 12.86 -11.84 24.54
CA ASP A 733 14.26 -12.09 24.80
C ASP A 733 14.82 -11.16 25.90
N ALA A 734 14.43 -9.88 25.87
CA ALA A 734 14.89 -8.86 26.82
C ALA A 734 14.33 -9.08 28.24
N VAL A 735 13.01 -9.29 28.36
CA VAL A 735 12.31 -9.22 29.66
C VAL A 735 11.35 -10.40 29.92
N GLY A 736 11.29 -11.39 29.03
CA GLY A 736 10.54 -12.63 29.23
C GLY A 736 9.03 -12.55 28.97
N ILE A 737 8.49 -11.39 28.58
CA ILE A 737 7.05 -11.18 28.37
C ILE A 737 6.61 -11.61 26.97
N ARG A 738 5.32 -11.90 26.79
CA ARG A 738 4.71 -12.15 25.46
C ARG A 738 3.52 -11.22 25.28
N ILE A 739 3.70 -10.20 24.44
CA ILE A 739 2.62 -9.28 24.09
C ILE A 739 1.67 -9.97 23.12
N LYS A 740 0.36 -9.79 23.33
CA LYS A 740 -0.69 -10.30 22.44
C LYS A 740 -1.61 -9.21 21.91
N HIS A 741 -1.39 -7.96 22.32
CA HIS A 741 -2.20 -6.82 21.93
C HIS A 741 -1.28 -5.68 21.50
N LEU A 742 -1.34 -5.33 20.22
CA LEU A 742 -0.63 -4.18 19.67
C LEU A 742 -1.47 -2.89 19.82
N PRO A 743 -0.86 -1.70 19.91
CA PRO A 743 0.59 -1.52 20.10
C PRO A 743 1.05 -2.02 21.48
N ALA A 744 2.27 -2.53 21.57
CA ALA A 744 2.95 -2.90 22.80
C ALA A 744 3.39 -1.63 23.55
N THR A 745 2.43 -0.85 24.03
CA THR A 745 2.69 0.40 24.74
C THR A 745 3.49 0.17 26.02
N PRO A 746 4.21 1.20 26.52
CA PRO A 746 4.94 1.09 27.79
C PRO A 746 4.07 0.57 28.94
N GLU A 747 2.82 1.04 29.04
CA GLU A 747 1.86 0.58 30.05
C GLU A 747 1.57 -0.93 29.94
N ARG A 748 1.34 -1.44 28.73
CA ARG A 748 1.09 -2.87 28.48
C ARG A 748 2.32 -3.71 28.81
N ILE A 749 3.50 -3.27 28.36
CA ILE A 749 4.78 -3.94 28.64
C ILE A 749 5.03 -4.02 30.15
N PHE A 750 4.88 -2.90 30.86
CA PHE A 750 5.06 -2.83 32.31
C PHE A 750 4.08 -3.73 33.07
N LYS A 751 2.81 -3.74 32.66
CA LYS A 751 1.78 -4.60 33.26
C LYS A 751 2.13 -6.08 33.09
N GLU A 752 2.55 -6.51 31.90
CA GLU A 752 2.96 -7.89 31.64
C GLU A 752 4.22 -8.29 32.44
N MET A 753 5.22 -7.39 32.56
CA MET A 753 6.40 -7.64 33.39
C MET A 753 6.01 -7.82 34.88
N LYS A 754 5.06 -7.04 35.38
CA LYS A 754 4.54 -7.20 36.75
C LYS A 754 3.83 -8.54 36.95
N LEU A 755 2.96 -8.93 36.03
CA LEU A 755 2.25 -10.21 36.07
C LEU A 755 3.23 -11.39 36.02
N LEU A 756 4.28 -11.30 35.20
CA LEU A 756 5.32 -12.34 35.12
C LEU A 756 6.05 -12.50 36.46
N LYS A 757 6.46 -11.40 37.11
CA LYS A 757 7.11 -11.45 38.44
C LYS A 757 6.21 -12.11 39.49
N GLN A 758 4.90 -11.83 39.48
CA GLN A 758 3.96 -12.46 40.41
C GLN A 758 3.87 -13.98 40.23
N LYS A 759 3.94 -14.48 38.99
CA LYS A 759 3.93 -15.93 38.70
C LYS A 759 5.21 -16.66 39.11
N VAL A 760 6.34 -15.96 39.19
CA VAL A 760 7.63 -16.56 39.62
C VAL A 760 7.73 -16.63 41.15
N HIS A 761 6.94 -15.84 41.87
CA HIS A 761 6.88 -15.83 43.34
C HIS A 761 5.78 -16.71 43.95
N LEU A 762 4.95 -17.33 43.10
CA LEU A 762 3.97 -18.37 43.45
C LEU A 762 4.53 -19.73 43.00
#